data_AF-A0A978V4S7-F1
#
_entry.id   AF-A0A978V4S7-F1
#
_cell.length_a   1.000
_cell.length_b   1.000
_cell.length_c   1.000
_cell.angle_alpha   90.00
_cell.angle_beta   90.00
_cell.angle_gamma   90.00
#
_symmetry.space_group_name_H-M   'P 1'
#
loop_
_entity.id
_entity.type
_entity.pdbx_description
1 polymer ?
#
loop_
_entity_poly.entity_id
_entity_poly.type
_entity_poly.pdbx_seq_one_letter_code
_entity_poly.pdbx_strand_id
1 'polypeptide(L)'
;MADLNLSNYLWFLLLLFPLTFLLLLLYFIVRPRPVRIPIKNRHVFITGGSSGIGLALAHRAASEGARVSILARSVDKLEEAKHAIRLATGIDVSVFAADVRDYDAVWKSVEEAGPIDVLIVNQGVFVPQELEKQGLDEVRFMLDVNLMGSFNVIKAALPGMKKRGNREPASIALMSSQAGQVGIYGYTAYSASKFGLRGLAEALQQEVIADNIHVSLIFPPDTDTPENKVRPPLTSILAESSGAMKPDEVAKKAFNGIRSGSFIVPCNSEGHLLAIVTAGFSPQRSFLMAFVEVVAAGLLRVAALCFQWNCSRILHFNNVARKQMWCCKWVISIGVSGTEPSLIKESVNRQSLRVRVAAMASTLLKRTSSAMRSVAGGLAIGGSWRAFAAVAVGTDIVSAAPNVSLQKARSWDEGVSSNFSTTPVKDIFKDKKVVIFGLPGAYTGVCSKQHVPSYKNNIDKFKAKGIDSVICVAVNDPYTMNAWAEKLEAKDAIEFYGDFDGSFHKSLELDKDLSAALLGPRSQRWSAYVVDGKVKALNVEEAPSEVKVSGGELRLVRSMASDGEKFQPQSQHTQPGKEHLMNPVPQTMNPNYKPANKLQVQMLLLLMSKGQEDKDKDTTLTMLKEARRSHAEEPLALPADVGFDENCKSVVDQVVKRFGWIDILVNNAAEQHLSNSVEEITEPRIERVFRTNIFSQFFMVRHALKHMKEGSCIINSTSVNAYIGGPTVLDYSATKGAIVAFTRGLALQLAGSEVPMERAAQPHGIAPCYAFLASFDSSYYTGQVLHPNGGMIVNS
;
A
#
# COMPACT_ATOMS: atom_id res chain seq x y z
N MET A 1 33.02 -11.19 -47.21
CA MET A 1 32.68 -10.65 -45.88
C MET A 1 31.15 -10.57 -45.76
N ALA A 2 30.48 -11.63 -45.31
CA ALA A 2 29.00 -11.65 -45.25
C ALA A 2 28.39 -12.64 -44.22
N ASP A 3 29.14 -13.12 -43.21
CA ASP A 3 28.62 -14.04 -42.19
C ASP A 3 28.19 -13.31 -40.90
N LEU A 4 27.05 -12.62 -40.97
CA LEU A 4 26.41 -12.00 -39.81
C LEU A 4 25.50 -13.00 -39.10
N ASN A 5 26.07 -13.69 -38.11
CA ASN A 5 25.45 -14.77 -37.30
C ASN A 5 23.94 -14.61 -37.03
N LEU A 6 23.12 -15.36 -37.77
CA LEU A 6 21.65 -15.38 -37.63
C LEU A 6 21.20 -15.84 -36.22
N SER A 7 21.96 -16.73 -35.59
CA SER A 7 21.72 -17.20 -34.21
C SER A 7 21.86 -16.09 -33.17
N ASN A 8 22.80 -15.15 -33.35
CA ASN A 8 22.97 -14.01 -32.45
C ASN A 8 21.77 -13.06 -32.53
N TYR A 9 21.23 -12.81 -33.73
CA TYR A 9 19.99 -12.05 -33.88
C TYR A 9 18.82 -12.74 -33.19
N LEU A 10 18.71 -14.08 -33.27
CA LEU A 10 17.66 -14.85 -32.60
C LEU A 10 17.73 -14.71 -31.06
N TRP A 11 18.93 -14.79 -30.47
CA TRP A 11 19.13 -14.57 -29.04
C TRP A 11 18.83 -13.13 -28.61
N PHE A 12 19.22 -12.13 -29.40
CA PHE A 12 18.85 -10.73 -29.14
C PHE A 12 17.33 -10.50 -29.20
N LEU A 13 16.63 -11.11 -30.15
CA LEU A 13 15.17 -11.03 -30.26
C LEU A 13 14.48 -11.69 -29.05
N LEU A 14 14.96 -12.84 -28.58
CA LEU A 14 14.44 -13.52 -27.38
C LEU A 14 14.64 -12.69 -26.09
N LEU A 15 15.76 -11.96 -25.98
CA LEU A 15 16.01 -11.06 -24.85
C LEU A 15 15.15 -9.78 -24.90
N LEU A 16 14.83 -9.28 -26.09
CA LEU A 16 13.97 -8.10 -26.28
C LEU A 16 12.48 -8.43 -26.13
N PHE A 17 12.05 -9.64 -26.49
CA PHE A 17 10.64 -10.06 -26.46
C PHE A 17 9.90 -9.79 -25.12
N PRO A 18 10.42 -10.13 -23.92
CA PRO A 18 9.71 -9.82 -22.68
C PRO A 18 9.57 -8.32 -22.42
N LEU A 19 10.53 -7.50 -22.87
CA LEU A 19 10.47 -6.04 -22.71
C LEU A 19 9.50 -5.40 -23.70
N THR A 20 9.48 -5.84 -24.96
CA THR A 20 8.52 -5.34 -25.96
C THR A 20 7.10 -5.82 -25.65
N PHE A 21 6.93 -7.05 -25.18
CA PHE A 21 5.65 -7.57 -24.70
C PHE A 21 5.14 -6.78 -23.48
N LEU A 22 6.00 -6.50 -22.49
CA LEU A 22 5.63 -5.66 -21.34
C LEU A 22 5.22 -4.25 -21.78
N LEU A 23 5.96 -3.62 -22.71
CA LEU A 23 5.63 -2.29 -23.22
C LEU A 23 4.28 -2.27 -23.97
N LEU A 24 3.99 -3.32 -24.76
CA LEU A 24 2.69 -3.50 -25.43
C LEU A 24 1.55 -3.74 -24.44
N LEU A 25 1.75 -4.59 -23.43
CA LEU A 25 0.78 -4.85 -22.37
C LEU A 25 0.43 -3.54 -21.64
N LEU A 26 1.44 -2.76 -21.24
CA LEU A 26 1.27 -1.47 -20.60
C LEU A 26 0.55 -0.45 -21.50
N TYR A 27 0.81 -0.44 -22.81
CA TYR A 27 0.09 0.42 -23.76
C TYR A 27 -1.42 0.14 -23.79
N PHE A 28 -1.86 -1.10 -23.57
CA PHE A 28 -3.28 -1.44 -23.48
C PHE A 28 -3.90 -1.10 -22.10
N ILE A 29 -3.22 -1.46 -20.99
CA ILE A 29 -3.80 -1.38 -19.64
C ILE A 29 -3.63 -0.02 -18.95
N VAL A 30 -2.62 0.78 -19.29
CA VAL A 30 -2.36 2.07 -18.60
C VAL A 30 -3.43 3.09 -18.97
N ARG A 31 -4.19 3.54 -17.96
CA ARG A 31 -5.31 4.49 -18.05
C ARG A 31 -5.35 5.38 -16.79
N PRO A 32 -5.83 6.64 -16.88
CA PRO A 32 -6.26 7.34 -18.09
C PRO A 32 -5.10 7.65 -19.04
N ARG A 33 -5.40 7.88 -20.33
CA ARG A 33 -4.37 8.18 -21.34
C ARG A 33 -3.73 9.56 -21.12
N PRO A 34 -2.56 9.84 -21.73
CA PRO A 34 -1.97 11.18 -21.73
C PRO A 34 -2.94 12.20 -22.34
N VAL A 35 -2.88 13.43 -21.83
CA VAL A 35 -3.77 14.53 -22.20
C VAL A 35 -2.94 15.80 -22.31
N ARG A 36 -3.46 16.81 -23.01
CA ARG A 36 -2.86 18.15 -23.04
C ARG A 36 -3.85 19.15 -22.49
N ILE A 37 -3.51 19.78 -21.37
CA ILE A 37 -4.35 20.79 -20.73
C ILE A 37 -4.08 22.13 -21.41
N PRO A 38 -5.09 22.81 -21.97
CA PRO A 38 -4.93 24.14 -22.54
C PRO A 38 -4.65 25.17 -21.44
N ILE A 39 -3.91 26.23 -21.78
CA ILE A 39 -3.50 27.31 -20.87
C ILE A 39 -3.90 28.68 -21.43
N LYS A 40 -3.55 28.94 -22.69
CA LYS A 40 -3.92 30.18 -23.39
C LYS A 40 -5.45 30.35 -23.38
N ASN A 41 -5.91 31.54 -23.03
CA ASN A 41 -7.31 31.94 -22.85
C ASN A 41 -8.08 31.19 -21.74
N ARG A 42 -7.43 30.36 -20.92
CA ARG A 42 -8.04 29.64 -19.79
C ARG A 42 -7.82 30.40 -18.48
N HIS A 43 -8.68 30.19 -17.48
CA HIS A 43 -8.52 30.79 -16.16
C HIS A 43 -7.62 29.94 -15.24
N VAL A 44 -6.47 30.50 -14.90
CA VAL A 44 -5.50 29.93 -13.96
C VAL A 44 -5.60 30.67 -12.62
N PHE A 45 -6.01 29.97 -11.56
CA PHE A 45 -6.14 30.52 -10.20
C PHE A 45 -5.04 29.96 -9.30
N ILE A 46 -4.24 30.81 -8.64
CA ILE A 46 -3.00 30.40 -7.95
C ILE A 46 -2.96 30.91 -6.51
N THR A 47 -2.94 30.00 -5.53
CA THR A 47 -2.80 30.35 -4.11
C THR A 47 -1.33 30.48 -3.69
N GLY A 48 -1.04 31.42 -2.78
CA GLY A 48 0.34 31.84 -2.49
C GLY A 48 1.01 32.56 -3.66
N GLY A 49 0.23 33.13 -4.58
CA GLY A 49 0.72 33.72 -5.84
C GLY A 49 1.53 35.01 -5.71
N SER A 50 1.60 35.59 -4.51
CA SER A 50 2.30 36.86 -4.23
C SER A 50 3.82 36.74 -4.12
N SER A 51 4.39 35.53 -4.08
CA SER A 51 5.84 35.33 -3.88
C SER A 51 6.34 33.95 -4.29
N GLY A 52 7.66 33.83 -4.52
CA GLY A 52 8.33 32.53 -4.71
C GLY A 52 7.79 31.73 -5.90
N ILE A 53 7.54 30.44 -5.67
CA ILE A 53 7.06 29.52 -6.72
C ILE A 53 5.70 29.97 -7.28
N GLY A 54 4.81 30.50 -6.44
CA GLY A 54 3.48 30.97 -6.85
C GLY A 54 3.55 32.17 -7.79
N LEU A 55 4.43 33.13 -7.49
CA LEU A 55 4.68 34.28 -8.35
C LEU A 55 5.29 33.87 -9.69
N ALA A 56 6.27 32.97 -9.68
CA ALA A 56 6.88 32.45 -10.91
C ALA A 56 5.87 31.65 -11.78
N LEU A 57 4.93 30.94 -11.16
CA LEU A 57 3.81 30.29 -11.85
C LEU A 57 2.80 31.30 -12.43
N ALA A 58 2.51 32.39 -11.71
CA ALA A 58 1.63 33.46 -12.18
C ALA A 58 2.22 34.23 -13.38
N HIS A 59 3.50 34.62 -13.30
CA HIS A 59 4.26 35.17 -14.44
C HIS A 59 4.23 34.22 -15.64
N ARG A 60 4.45 32.92 -15.43
CA ARG A 60 4.42 31.93 -16.51
C ARG A 60 3.04 31.81 -17.16
N ALA A 61 1.98 31.70 -16.36
CA ALA A 61 0.61 31.63 -16.86
C ALA A 61 0.23 32.86 -17.70
N ALA A 62 0.54 34.07 -17.20
CA ALA A 62 0.32 35.32 -17.92
C ALA A 62 1.14 35.38 -19.22
N SER A 63 2.43 34.99 -19.19
CA SER A 63 3.29 34.97 -20.39
C SER A 63 2.81 34.02 -21.50
N GLU A 64 1.94 33.06 -21.19
CA GLU A 64 1.32 32.13 -22.14
C GLU A 64 -0.11 32.54 -22.54
N GLY A 65 -0.58 33.71 -22.09
CA GLY A 65 -1.89 34.26 -22.43
C GLY A 65 -3.06 33.66 -21.65
N ALA A 66 -2.84 33.16 -20.44
CA ALA A 66 -3.93 32.79 -19.52
C ALA A 66 -4.56 34.02 -18.87
N ARG A 67 -5.84 33.91 -18.46
CA ARG A 67 -6.41 34.81 -17.45
C ARG A 67 -5.88 34.33 -16.09
N VAL A 68 -5.22 35.20 -15.33
CA VAL A 68 -4.60 34.81 -14.05
C VAL A 68 -5.30 35.50 -12.88
N SER A 69 -5.56 34.72 -11.84
CA SER A 69 -5.96 35.18 -10.51
C SER A 69 -4.96 34.68 -9.47
N ILE A 70 -4.53 35.54 -8.55
CA ILE A 70 -3.63 35.17 -7.45
C ILE A 70 -4.28 35.46 -6.08
N LEU A 71 -4.14 34.52 -5.15
CA LEU A 71 -4.65 34.63 -3.78
C LEU A 71 -3.52 34.57 -2.76
N ALA A 72 -3.49 35.51 -1.81
CA ALA A 72 -2.56 35.54 -0.68
C ALA A 72 -3.10 36.39 0.48
N ARG A 73 -2.32 36.54 1.56
CA ARG A 73 -2.76 37.22 2.80
C ARG A 73 -2.40 38.70 2.91
N SER A 74 -1.37 39.16 2.19
CA SER A 74 -0.93 40.57 2.21
C SER A 74 -1.36 41.24 0.91
N VAL A 75 -2.13 42.31 1.02
CA VAL A 75 -2.59 43.13 -0.10
C VAL A 75 -1.40 43.77 -0.81
N ASP A 76 -0.44 44.31 -0.05
CA ASP A 76 0.75 44.98 -0.58
C ASP A 76 1.55 44.05 -1.49
N LYS A 77 1.81 42.82 -1.04
CA LYS A 77 2.52 41.80 -1.83
C LYS A 77 1.71 41.27 -3.00
N LEU A 78 0.38 41.36 -2.97
CA LEU A 78 -0.47 41.02 -4.10
C LEU A 78 -0.40 42.11 -5.19
N GLU A 79 -0.41 43.38 -4.81
CA GLU A 79 -0.25 44.49 -5.75
C GLU A 79 1.19 44.58 -6.29
N GLU A 80 2.22 44.37 -5.47
CA GLU A 80 3.61 44.19 -5.94
C GLU A 80 3.71 43.09 -7.01
N ALA A 81 3.14 41.91 -6.73
CA ALA A 81 3.09 40.79 -7.67
C ALA A 81 2.31 41.14 -8.96
N LYS A 82 1.16 41.80 -8.83
CA LYS A 82 0.34 42.25 -9.96
C LYS A 82 1.11 43.23 -10.85
N HIS A 83 1.74 44.24 -10.26
CA HIS A 83 2.58 45.21 -10.97
C HIS A 83 3.77 44.52 -11.68
N ALA A 84 4.45 43.58 -11.01
CA ALA A 84 5.55 42.83 -11.60
C ALA A 84 5.10 41.97 -12.81
N ILE A 85 3.99 41.23 -12.70
CA ILE A 85 3.47 40.41 -13.79
C ILE A 85 3.01 41.28 -14.96
N ARG A 86 2.32 42.39 -14.68
CA ARG A 86 1.85 43.34 -15.70
C ARG A 86 3.01 44.00 -16.44
N LEU A 87 4.08 44.41 -15.73
CA LEU A 87 5.28 44.98 -16.33
C LEU A 87 6.02 43.95 -17.22
N ALA A 88 6.06 42.69 -16.81
CA ALA A 88 6.78 41.63 -17.53
C ALA A 88 6.00 40.98 -18.70
N THR A 89 4.66 41.08 -18.71
CA THR A 89 3.81 40.33 -19.66
C THR A 89 2.75 41.17 -20.39
N GLY A 90 2.47 42.39 -19.92
CA GLY A 90 1.38 43.24 -20.43
C GLY A 90 -0.03 42.82 -19.98
N ILE A 91 -0.18 41.69 -19.27
CA ILE A 91 -1.48 41.19 -18.80
C ILE A 91 -1.74 41.66 -17.36
N ASP A 92 -2.95 42.18 -17.11
CA ASP A 92 -3.41 42.51 -15.76
C ASP A 92 -3.91 41.25 -15.03
N VAL A 93 -3.58 41.13 -13.74
CA VAL A 93 -3.86 39.95 -12.91
C VAL A 93 -4.89 40.31 -11.85
N SER A 94 -5.86 39.42 -11.62
CA SER A 94 -6.84 39.58 -10.53
C SER A 94 -6.21 39.16 -9.20
N VAL A 95 -6.46 39.90 -8.13
CA VAL A 95 -5.85 39.69 -6.81
C VAL A 95 -6.93 39.48 -5.74
N PHE A 96 -6.70 38.52 -4.84
CA PHE A 96 -7.66 38.16 -3.79
C PHE A 96 -6.95 38.03 -2.44
N ALA A 97 -7.43 38.79 -1.46
CA ALA A 97 -6.85 38.86 -0.12
C ALA A 97 -7.59 37.93 0.85
N ALA A 98 -7.02 36.76 1.14
CA ALA A 98 -7.60 35.76 2.04
C ALA A 98 -6.52 34.89 2.72
N ASP A 99 -6.81 34.40 3.93
CA ASP A 99 -6.06 33.31 4.56
C ASP A 99 -6.75 32.00 4.20
N VAL A 100 -5.99 31.01 3.69
CA VAL A 100 -6.57 29.74 3.21
C VAL A 100 -7.24 28.92 4.30
N ARG A 101 -6.96 29.22 5.58
CA ARG A 101 -7.59 28.57 6.73
C ARG A 101 -9.06 28.97 6.91
N ASP A 102 -9.45 30.13 6.40
CA ASP A 102 -10.82 30.64 6.43
C ASP A 102 -11.57 30.16 5.17
N TYR A 103 -12.54 29.25 5.35
CA TYR A 103 -13.30 28.70 4.22
C TYR A 103 -14.16 29.74 3.52
N ASP A 104 -14.81 30.64 4.25
CA ASP A 104 -15.77 31.61 3.69
C ASP A 104 -15.04 32.72 2.92
N ALA A 105 -13.89 33.19 3.41
CA ALA A 105 -13.03 34.12 2.69
C ALA A 105 -12.46 33.50 1.40
N VAL A 106 -12.09 32.22 1.43
CA VAL A 106 -11.66 31.47 0.24
C VAL A 106 -12.81 31.23 -0.73
N TRP A 107 -14.00 30.86 -0.24
CA TRP A 107 -15.20 30.69 -1.06
C TRP A 107 -15.51 31.97 -1.83
N LYS A 108 -15.64 33.09 -1.12
CA LYS A 108 -15.92 34.40 -1.71
C LYS A 108 -14.87 34.79 -2.76
N SER A 109 -13.59 34.60 -2.45
CA SER A 109 -12.49 34.87 -3.39
C SER A 109 -12.56 34.04 -4.67
N VAL A 110 -13.01 32.79 -4.57
CA VAL A 110 -13.19 31.88 -5.73
C VAL A 110 -14.44 32.23 -6.53
N GLU A 111 -15.53 32.64 -5.86
CA GLU A 111 -16.77 33.09 -6.50
C GLU A 111 -16.55 34.38 -7.30
N GLU A 112 -15.91 35.40 -6.68
CA GLU A 112 -15.56 36.67 -7.33
C GLU A 112 -14.58 36.51 -8.50
N ALA A 113 -13.70 35.51 -8.47
CA ALA A 113 -12.79 35.21 -9.58
C ALA A 113 -13.47 34.54 -10.79
N GLY A 114 -14.68 34.01 -10.61
CA GLY A 114 -15.44 33.30 -11.65
C GLY A 114 -14.82 31.97 -12.11
N PRO A 115 -15.42 31.29 -13.11
CA PRO A 115 -15.10 29.92 -13.48
C PRO A 115 -13.60 29.62 -13.65
N ILE A 116 -13.09 28.61 -12.94
CA ILE A 116 -11.68 28.20 -12.92
C ILE A 116 -11.47 27.00 -13.85
N ASP A 117 -10.38 27.02 -14.62
CA ASP A 117 -9.98 25.92 -15.52
C ASP A 117 -8.76 25.16 -15.00
N VAL A 118 -7.82 25.90 -14.41
CA VAL A 118 -6.57 25.38 -13.83
C VAL A 118 -6.43 25.99 -12.43
N LEU A 119 -6.71 25.18 -11.41
CA LEU A 119 -6.47 25.53 -10.02
C LEU A 119 -5.05 25.12 -9.63
N ILE A 120 -4.27 26.02 -9.07
CA ILE A 120 -2.92 25.75 -8.55
C ILE A 120 -2.91 26.06 -7.05
N VAL A 121 -3.02 24.98 -6.26
CA VAL A 121 -2.97 24.97 -4.80
C VAL A 121 -1.50 24.97 -4.38
N ASN A 122 -0.89 26.15 -4.38
CA ASN A 122 0.56 26.34 -4.22
C ASN A 122 0.97 26.82 -2.81
N GLN A 123 0.03 27.27 -1.98
CA GLN A 123 0.37 27.84 -0.67
C GLN A 123 1.04 26.82 0.27
N GLY A 124 1.89 27.33 1.16
CA GLY A 124 2.41 26.55 2.27
C GLY A 124 3.25 27.36 3.25
N VAL A 125 3.58 26.71 4.36
CA VAL A 125 4.50 27.16 5.41
C VAL A 125 5.33 25.97 5.91
N PHE A 126 6.50 26.27 6.46
CA PHE A 126 7.53 25.28 6.79
C PHE A 126 8.30 25.70 8.05
N VAL A 127 8.30 24.85 9.08
CA VAL A 127 9.07 25.03 10.32
C VAL A 127 9.94 23.79 10.55
N PRO A 128 11.26 23.86 10.26
CA PRO A 128 12.17 22.73 10.44
C PRO A 128 12.73 22.65 11.86
N GLN A 129 12.30 21.66 12.64
CA GLN A 129 12.71 21.44 14.03
C GLN A 129 12.38 20.00 14.50
N GLU A 130 13.14 19.47 15.47
CA GLU A 130 12.78 18.17 16.07
C GLU A 130 11.43 18.24 16.80
N LEU A 131 10.55 17.26 16.58
CA LEU A 131 9.13 17.28 17.01
C LEU A 131 8.97 17.51 18.53
N GLU A 132 9.87 16.94 19.34
CA GLU A 132 9.95 17.14 20.79
C GLU A 132 9.95 18.62 21.22
N LYS A 133 10.49 19.49 20.36
CA LYS A 133 10.71 20.92 20.63
C LYS A 133 9.70 21.85 19.94
N GLN A 134 8.85 21.32 19.05
CA GLN A 134 7.87 22.14 18.32
C GLN A 134 6.66 22.46 19.20
N GLY A 135 6.17 23.70 19.12
CA GLY A 135 4.90 24.08 19.69
C GLY A 135 3.74 23.39 18.96
N LEU A 136 2.69 22.98 19.68
CA LEU A 136 1.51 22.41 19.03
C LEU A 136 0.81 23.42 18.12
N ASP A 137 0.89 24.71 18.43
CA ASP A 137 0.37 25.78 17.58
C ASP A 137 1.13 25.89 16.26
N GLU A 138 2.43 25.58 16.24
CA GLU A 138 3.25 25.54 15.02
C GLU A 138 2.92 24.29 14.18
N VAL A 139 2.76 23.14 14.83
CA VAL A 139 2.34 21.88 14.20
C VAL A 139 0.93 22.01 13.60
N ARG A 140 -0.01 22.58 14.37
CA ARG A 140 -1.37 22.90 13.92
C ARG A 140 -1.33 23.91 12.77
N PHE A 141 -0.60 25.02 12.90
CA PHE A 141 -0.48 26.03 11.85
C PHE A 141 0.06 25.46 10.52
N MET A 142 1.06 24.56 10.58
CA MET A 142 1.53 23.85 9.37
C MET A 142 0.47 22.96 8.75
N LEU A 143 -0.30 22.21 9.54
CA LEU A 143 -1.37 21.33 9.05
C LEU A 143 -2.56 22.15 8.51
N ASP A 144 -2.96 23.21 9.23
CA ASP A 144 -4.08 24.08 8.90
C ASP A 144 -3.80 24.87 7.60
N VAL A 145 -2.58 25.37 7.37
CA VAL A 145 -2.24 26.08 6.12
C VAL A 145 -1.96 25.12 4.96
N ASN A 146 -1.14 24.08 5.18
CA ASN A 146 -0.67 23.23 4.08
C ASN A 146 -1.74 22.24 3.61
N LEU A 147 -2.51 21.65 4.54
CA LEU A 147 -3.44 20.56 4.25
C LEU A 147 -4.90 21.03 4.32
N MET A 148 -5.35 21.62 5.43
CA MET A 148 -6.74 22.12 5.55
C MET A 148 -7.01 23.25 4.55
N GLY A 149 -6.09 24.22 4.42
CA GLY A 149 -6.19 25.25 3.40
C GLY A 149 -6.21 24.72 1.97
N SER A 150 -5.63 23.54 1.73
CA SER A 150 -5.74 22.85 0.43
C SER A 150 -7.13 22.22 0.23
N PHE A 151 -7.74 21.64 1.28
CA PHE A 151 -9.14 21.22 1.25
C PHE A 151 -10.08 22.41 0.99
N ASN A 152 -9.93 23.52 1.72
CA ASN A 152 -10.78 24.71 1.58
C ASN A 152 -10.78 25.26 0.15
N VAL A 153 -9.59 25.46 -0.42
CA VAL A 153 -9.41 25.98 -1.79
C VAL A 153 -9.97 25.02 -2.85
N ILE A 154 -9.76 23.72 -2.70
CA ILE A 154 -10.30 22.71 -3.63
C ILE A 154 -11.83 22.63 -3.50
N LYS A 155 -12.37 22.63 -2.28
CA LYS A 155 -13.81 22.55 -2.03
C LYS A 155 -14.56 23.78 -2.55
N ALA A 156 -13.97 24.97 -2.46
CA ALA A 156 -14.55 26.18 -3.05
C ALA A 156 -14.57 26.12 -4.59
N ALA A 157 -13.47 25.72 -5.22
CA ALA A 157 -13.35 25.71 -6.68
C ALA A 157 -14.11 24.56 -7.36
N LEU A 158 -14.13 23.37 -6.76
CA LEU A 158 -14.58 22.15 -7.43
C LEU A 158 -16.02 22.19 -7.98
N PRO A 159 -17.04 22.74 -7.27
CA PRO A 159 -18.40 22.81 -7.81
C PRO A 159 -18.49 23.67 -9.08
N GLY A 160 -17.75 24.79 -9.12
CA GLY A 160 -17.64 25.62 -10.32
C GLY A 160 -16.86 24.93 -11.45
N MET A 161 -15.82 24.17 -11.11
CA MET A 161 -15.05 23.38 -12.06
C MET A 161 -15.88 22.26 -12.71
N LYS A 162 -16.68 21.51 -11.93
CA LYS A 162 -17.56 20.45 -12.46
C LYS A 162 -18.67 20.98 -13.37
N LYS A 163 -19.13 22.22 -13.13
CA LYS A 163 -20.24 22.87 -13.87
C LYS A 163 -19.81 23.59 -15.18
N ARG A 164 -18.55 23.50 -15.61
CA ARG A 164 -18.10 24.12 -16.88
C ARG A 164 -18.83 23.54 -18.09
N GLY A 165 -19.42 24.42 -18.92
CA GLY A 165 -20.13 24.02 -20.14
C GLY A 165 -19.21 23.42 -21.22
N ASN A 166 -17.96 23.87 -21.31
CA ASN A 166 -16.93 23.21 -22.11
C ASN A 166 -16.27 22.09 -21.30
N ARG A 167 -16.54 20.83 -21.68
CA ARG A 167 -15.86 19.62 -21.14
C ARG A 167 -14.40 19.47 -21.62
N GLU A 168 -13.72 20.58 -21.89
CA GLU A 168 -12.29 20.61 -22.16
C GLU A 168 -11.48 20.20 -20.93
N PRO A 169 -10.27 19.61 -21.10
CA PRO A 169 -9.41 19.25 -19.98
C PRO A 169 -9.15 20.43 -19.04
N ALA A 170 -9.18 20.11 -17.75
CA ALA A 170 -8.99 21.05 -16.64
C ALA A 170 -8.06 20.44 -15.59
N SER A 171 -7.49 21.26 -14.71
CA SER A 171 -6.49 20.79 -13.74
C SER A 171 -6.66 21.29 -12.32
N ILE A 172 -6.34 20.43 -11.36
CA ILE A 172 -6.12 20.79 -9.96
C ILE A 172 -4.68 20.36 -9.60
N ALA A 173 -3.80 21.34 -9.44
CA ALA A 173 -2.39 21.11 -9.17
C ALA A 173 -2.05 21.42 -7.71
N LEU A 174 -1.54 20.43 -6.95
CA LEU A 174 -1.17 20.57 -5.54
C LEU A 174 0.35 20.63 -5.39
N MET A 175 0.85 21.68 -4.72
CA MET A 175 2.27 21.84 -4.42
C MET A 175 2.63 21.07 -3.14
N SER A 176 3.11 19.84 -3.31
CA SER A 176 3.66 19.04 -2.21
C SER A 176 5.13 19.42 -1.98
N SER A 177 5.99 18.44 -1.69
CA SER A 177 7.45 18.56 -1.55
C SER A 177 8.03 17.15 -1.66
N GLN A 178 9.32 16.99 -1.93
CA GLN A 178 9.98 15.68 -1.78
C GLN A 178 9.89 15.14 -0.34
N ALA A 179 9.74 16.03 0.66
CA ALA A 179 9.37 15.68 2.04
C ALA A 179 7.96 15.07 2.20
N GLY A 180 7.13 15.08 1.15
CA GLY A 180 5.84 14.40 1.02
C GLY A 180 5.92 13.04 0.30
N GLN A 181 7.12 12.61 -0.09
CA GLN A 181 7.43 11.28 -0.64
C GLN A 181 8.36 10.48 0.28
N VAL A 182 9.28 11.16 0.98
CA VAL A 182 10.17 10.57 2.00
C VAL A 182 10.09 11.36 3.31
N GLY A 183 10.12 10.67 4.44
CA GLY A 183 10.21 11.32 5.76
C GLY A 183 11.62 11.84 6.03
N ILE A 184 11.75 13.10 6.41
CA ILE A 184 13.04 13.77 6.64
C ILE A 184 13.20 14.13 8.13
N TYR A 185 14.40 13.90 8.69
CA TYR A 185 14.71 14.20 10.09
C TYR A 185 14.55 15.70 10.38
N GLY A 186 13.77 16.04 11.41
CA GLY A 186 13.46 17.41 11.78
C GLY A 186 12.36 18.07 10.94
N TYR A 187 11.73 17.35 10.00
CA TYR A 187 10.58 17.85 9.22
C TYR A 187 9.27 17.14 9.59
N THR A 188 9.16 16.43 10.73
CA THR A 188 8.07 15.47 11.02
C THR A 188 6.66 16.01 10.77
N ALA A 189 6.33 17.20 11.29
CA ALA A 189 5.02 17.83 11.06
C ALA A 189 4.84 18.33 9.61
N TYR A 190 5.88 18.91 9.01
CA TYR A 190 5.86 19.37 7.62
C TYR A 190 5.67 18.20 6.64
N SER A 191 6.44 17.11 6.80
CA SER A 191 6.26 15.86 6.07
C SER A 191 4.84 15.31 6.24
N ALA A 192 4.30 15.24 7.46
CA ALA A 192 2.92 14.79 7.67
C ALA A 192 1.90 15.63 6.86
N SER A 193 2.07 16.97 6.83
CA SER A 193 1.21 17.84 6.02
C SER A 193 1.35 17.61 4.51
N LYS A 194 2.57 17.42 4.00
CA LYS A 194 2.85 17.25 2.56
C LYS A 194 2.60 15.83 2.04
N PHE A 195 2.68 14.80 2.89
CA PHE A 195 2.16 13.45 2.63
C PHE A 195 0.62 13.44 2.63
N GLY A 196 -0.04 14.23 3.48
CA GLY A 196 -1.50 14.38 3.45
C GLY A 196 -2.02 14.84 2.08
N LEU A 197 -1.28 15.73 1.41
CA LEU A 197 -1.58 16.15 0.03
C LEU A 197 -1.47 15.02 -1.01
N ARG A 198 -0.66 13.98 -0.75
CA ARG A 198 -0.58 12.80 -1.62
C ARG A 198 -1.87 11.98 -1.55
N GLY A 199 -2.29 11.60 -0.34
CA GLY A 199 -3.54 10.84 -0.15
C GLY A 199 -4.77 11.62 -0.63
N LEU A 200 -4.80 12.94 -0.41
CA LEU A 200 -5.81 13.84 -0.98
C LEU A 200 -5.81 13.79 -2.51
N ALA A 201 -4.64 13.96 -3.16
CA ALA A 201 -4.55 13.97 -4.62
C ALA A 201 -4.94 12.63 -5.26
N GLU A 202 -4.51 11.50 -4.67
CA GLU A 202 -4.78 10.15 -5.17
C GLU A 202 -6.28 9.81 -5.11
N ALA A 203 -6.96 10.13 -4.00
CA ALA A 203 -8.40 9.93 -3.87
C ALA A 203 -9.21 10.93 -4.71
N LEU A 204 -8.87 12.23 -4.66
CA LEU A 204 -9.54 13.26 -5.46
C LEU A 204 -9.47 12.96 -6.96
N GLN A 205 -8.36 12.40 -7.46
CA GLN A 205 -8.27 12.01 -8.86
C GLN A 205 -9.29 10.94 -9.25
N GLN A 206 -9.67 10.03 -8.35
CA GLN A 206 -10.72 9.05 -8.59
C GLN A 206 -12.10 9.73 -8.66
N GLU A 207 -12.38 10.71 -7.79
CA GLU A 207 -13.64 11.48 -7.79
C GLU A 207 -13.84 12.34 -9.06
N VAL A 208 -12.78 12.96 -9.59
CA VAL A 208 -12.90 14.05 -10.59
C VAL A 208 -12.50 13.67 -12.02
N ILE A 209 -11.99 12.45 -12.25
CA ILE A 209 -11.57 12.02 -13.60
C ILE A 209 -12.76 11.92 -14.58
N ALA A 210 -13.95 11.60 -14.09
CA ALA A 210 -15.19 11.54 -14.88
C ALA A 210 -15.62 12.93 -15.40
N ASP A 211 -15.28 14.00 -14.67
CA ASP A 211 -15.56 15.40 -15.03
C ASP A 211 -14.50 16.00 -15.99
N ASN A 212 -13.61 15.15 -16.52
CA ASN A 212 -12.42 15.55 -17.30
C ASN A 212 -11.46 16.50 -16.54
N ILE A 213 -11.43 16.40 -15.21
CA ILE A 213 -10.51 17.13 -14.34
C ILE A 213 -9.30 16.25 -14.01
N HIS A 214 -8.12 16.85 -13.99
CA HIS A 214 -6.85 16.14 -13.87
C HIS A 214 -6.04 16.69 -12.71
N VAL A 215 -5.79 15.83 -11.73
CA VAL A 215 -5.00 16.16 -10.55
C VAL A 215 -3.52 16.02 -10.90
N SER A 216 -2.71 16.98 -10.48
CA SER A 216 -1.25 16.94 -10.57
C SER A 216 -0.63 17.23 -9.21
N LEU A 217 0.26 16.37 -8.75
CA LEU A 217 0.96 16.46 -7.47
C LEU A 217 2.43 16.78 -7.74
N ILE A 218 2.85 17.97 -7.33
CA ILE A 218 4.16 18.55 -7.67
C ILE A 218 5.12 18.36 -6.50
N PHE A 219 6.32 17.86 -6.79
CA PHE A 219 7.34 17.54 -5.79
C PHE A 219 8.61 18.40 -5.97
N PRO A 220 8.59 19.67 -5.50
CA PRO A 220 9.77 20.51 -5.47
C PRO A 220 10.81 19.99 -4.45
N PRO A 221 12.12 20.12 -4.75
CA PRO A 221 13.17 20.03 -3.75
C PRO A 221 13.18 21.29 -2.86
N ASP A 222 14.21 21.43 -2.02
CA ASP A 222 14.56 22.73 -1.43
C ASP A 222 14.61 23.81 -2.53
N THR A 223 13.87 24.90 -2.31
CA THR A 223 13.73 25.99 -3.29
C THR A 223 14.21 27.28 -2.64
N ASP A 224 14.90 28.13 -3.41
CA ASP A 224 15.44 29.38 -2.87
C ASP A 224 14.36 30.47 -2.78
N THR A 225 13.72 30.54 -1.61
CA THR A 225 12.69 31.53 -1.25
C THR A 225 13.14 32.39 -0.05
N PRO A 226 12.54 33.58 0.17
CA PRO A 226 12.92 34.50 1.26
C PRO A 226 12.56 34.07 2.70
N GLU A 227 12.36 32.77 2.95
CA GLU A 227 11.95 32.24 4.25
C GLU A 227 13.17 32.04 5.16
N ASN A 228 13.03 32.29 6.47
CA ASN A 228 14.14 32.27 7.42
C ASN A 228 14.64 30.83 7.71
N LYS A 229 15.70 30.40 7.01
CA LYS A 229 16.26 29.03 7.04
C LYS A 229 17.08 28.70 8.31
N VAL A 230 16.51 28.84 9.50
CA VAL A 230 17.09 28.28 10.73
C VAL A 230 16.75 26.79 10.79
N ARG A 231 17.72 25.91 10.49
CA ARG A 231 17.53 24.44 10.43
C ARG A 231 18.28 23.72 11.57
N PRO A 232 17.82 22.53 12.01
CA PRO A 232 18.61 21.70 12.92
C PRO A 232 19.94 21.31 12.26
N PRO A 233 21.08 21.31 12.98
CA PRO A 233 22.39 21.07 12.36
C PRO A 233 22.47 19.72 11.62
N LEU A 234 21.85 18.68 12.17
CA LEU A 234 21.83 17.34 11.56
C LEU A 234 20.94 17.27 10.31
N THR A 235 19.88 18.08 10.25
CA THR A 235 19.04 18.23 9.03
C THR A 235 19.79 19.00 7.96
N SER A 236 20.64 19.97 8.32
CA SER A 236 21.47 20.71 7.35
C SER A 236 22.46 19.77 6.66
N ILE A 237 23.18 18.93 7.42
CA ILE A 237 24.10 17.90 6.90
C ILE A 237 23.39 16.90 5.97
N LEU A 238 22.11 16.58 6.22
CA LEU A 238 21.30 15.71 5.37
C LEU A 238 20.70 16.41 4.13
N ALA A 239 20.59 17.74 4.14
CA ALA A 239 20.04 18.55 3.05
C ALA A 239 21.11 19.11 2.10
N GLU A 240 22.35 19.25 2.55
CA GLU A 240 23.49 19.72 1.73
C GLU A 240 23.71 18.90 0.44
N SER A 241 23.23 17.65 0.38
CA SER A 241 23.39 16.80 -0.81
C SER A 241 22.41 17.08 -1.97
N SER A 242 21.21 17.63 -1.73
CA SER A 242 20.17 17.73 -2.78
C SER A 242 20.24 19.00 -3.62
N GLY A 243 20.90 20.04 -3.10
CA GLY A 243 20.96 21.37 -3.71
C GLY A 243 19.64 22.16 -3.65
N ALA A 244 19.73 23.49 -3.77
CA ALA A 244 18.58 24.39 -3.81
C ALA A 244 18.24 24.78 -5.27
N MET A 245 16.97 24.69 -5.65
CA MET A 245 16.47 25.03 -6.98
C MET A 245 15.89 26.46 -7.01
N LYS A 246 15.91 27.14 -8.17
CA LYS A 246 15.30 28.47 -8.31
C LYS A 246 13.77 28.38 -8.50
N PRO A 247 12.97 29.31 -7.94
CA PRO A 247 11.52 29.33 -8.12
C PRO A 247 11.05 29.23 -9.59
N ASP A 248 11.72 29.91 -10.53
CA ASP A 248 11.38 29.87 -11.96
C ASP A 248 11.58 28.51 -12.62
N GLU A 249 12.58 27.75 -12.16
CA GLU A 249 12.87 26.40 -12.67
C GLU A 249 11.86 25.39 -12.13
N VAL A 250 11.52 25.50 -10.85
CA VAL A 250 10.43 24.74 -10.21
C VAL A 250 9.11 25.05 -10.91
N ALA A 251 8.78 26.33 -11.12
CA ALA A 251 7.58 26.76 -11.83
C ALA A 251 7.55 26.24 -13.27
N LYS A 252 8.68 26.30 -14.01
CA LYS A 252 8.79 25.73 -15.37
C LYS A 252 8.57 24.22 -15.41
N LYS A 253 9.06 23.48 -14.41
CA LYS A 253 8.83 22.02 -14.28
C LYS A 253 7.38 21.71 -13.92
N ALA A 254 6.85 22.36 -12.88
CA ALA A 254 5.47 22.25 -12.42
C ALA A 254 4.47 22.50 -13.57
N PHE A 255 4.59 23.65 -14.24
CA PHE A 255 3.68 24.07 -15.29
C PHE A 255 3.70 23.16 -16.53
N ASN A 256 4.86 22.58 -16.86
CA ASN A 256 4.95 21.56 -17.90
C ASN A 256 4.22 20.27 -17.52
N GLY A 257 4.32 19.82 -16.26
CA GLY A 257 3.60 18.64 -15.76
C GLY A 257 2.09 18.84 -15.67
N ILE A 258 1.64 20.05 -15.29
CA ILE A 258 0.23 20.47 -15.40
C ILE A 258 -0.22 20.38 -16.86
N ARG A 259 0.55 20.95 -17.80
CA ARG A 259 0.20 20.93 -19.24
C ARG A 259 0.08 19.52 -19.82
N SER A 260 0.85 18.54 -19.34
CA SER A 260 0.74 17.13 -19.73
C SER A 260 -0.30 16.32 -18.94
N GLY A 261 -1.00 16.94 -17.99
CA GLY A 261 -1.92 16.27 -17.07
C GLY A 261 -1.26 15.14 -16.27
N SER A 262 0.04 15.27 -15.99
CA SER A 262 0.82 14.26 -15.28
C SER A 262 0.43 14.23 -13.81
N PHE A 263 0.10 13.04 -13.28
CA PHE A 263 -0.30 12.93 -11.87
C PHE A 263 0.85 13.18 -10.90
N ILE A 264 2.05 12.64 -11.18
CA ILE A 264 3.27 12.97 -10.43
C ILE A 264 4.15 13.91 -11.26
N VAL A 265 4.59 15.02 -10.67
CA VAL A 265 5.41 16.07 -11.31
C VAL A 265 6.69 16.35 -10.50
N PRO A 266 7.79 15.62 -10.76
CA PRO A 266 9.06 15.81 -10.08
C PRO A 266 9.93 16.90 -10.75
N CYS A 267 10.54 17.78 -9.94
CA CYS A 267 11.26 18.95 -10.47
C CYS A 267 12.74 18.68 -10.84
N ASN A 268 13.53 18.03 -9.97
CA ASN A 268 14.93 17.65 -10.20
C ASN A 268 15.08 16.15 -10.50
N SER A 269 16.29 15.67 -10.80
CA SER A 269 16.61 14.26 -11.08
C SER A 269 16.35 13.34 -9.88
N GLU A 270 16.68 13.77 -8.67
CA GLU A 270 16.45 13.00 -7.44
C GLU A 270 14.96 12.75 -7.23
N GLY A 271 14.13 13.77 -7.45
CA GLY A 271 12.67 13.65 -7.42
C GLY A 271 12.11 12.68 -8.47
N HIS A 272 12.77 12.49 -9.62
CA HIS A 272 12.35 11.46 -10.59
C HIS A 272 12.67 10.05 -10.07
N LEU A 273 13.83 9.85 -9.45
CA LEU A 273 14.18 8.57 -8.83
C LEU A 273 13.25 8.26 -7.65
N LEU A 274 12.97 9.26 -6.82
CA LEU A 274 12.06 9.15 -5.69
C LEU A 274 10.63 8.86 -6.16
N ALA A 275 10.13 9.55 -7.19
CA ALA A 275 8.84 9.27 -7.82
C ALA A 275 8.70 7.83 -8.32
N ILE A 276 9.75 7.23 -8.89
CA ILE A 276 9.73 5.83 -9.31
C ILE A 276 9.71 4.88 -8.10
N VAL A 277 10.54 5.14 -7.07
CA VAL A 277 10.59 4.30 -5.86
C VAL A 277 9.27 4.36 -5.08
N THR A 278 8.63 5.53 -5.03
CA THR A 278 7.34 5.76 -4.36
C THR A 278 6.15 5.72 -5.32
N ALA A 279 6.28 5.09 -6.51
CA ALA A 279 5.20 5.09 -7.50
C ALA A 279 3.94 4.39 -6.95
N GLY A 280 4.12 3.22 -6.31
CA GLY A 280 3.05 2.51 -5.61
C GLY A 280 1.80 2.28 -6.46
N PHE A 281 0.64 2.74 -5.97
CA PHE A 281 -0.65 2.69 -6.68
C PHE A 281 -1.02 4.02 -7.38
N SER A 282 -0.08 4.97 -7.51
CA SER A 282 -0.36 6.31 -8.05
C SER A 282 -0.85 6.24 -9.51
N PRO A 283 -1.86 7.03 -9.92
CA PRO A 283 -2.36 7.07 -11.29
C PRO A 283 -1.30 7.38 -12.38
N GLN A 284 -0.81 6.35 -13.06
CA GLN A 284 0.10 6.50 -14.20
C GLN A 284 -0.68 6.69 -15.51
N ARG A 285 -0.20 7.60 -16.36
CA ARG A 285 -0.82 7.92 -17.67
C ARG A 285 0.07 7.61 -18.87
N SER A 286 1.40 7.59 -18.68
CA SER A 286 2.35 7.22 -19.72
C SER A 286 2.74 5.76 -19.56
N PHE A 287 2.37 4.91 -20.53
CA PHE A 287 2.79 3.51 -20.56
C PHE A 287 4.32 3.33 -20.60
N LEU A 288 5.04 4.33 -21.15
CA LEU A 288 6.50 4.37 -21.14
C LEU A 288 7.06 4.69 -19.75
N MET A 289 6.40 5.55 -18.97
CA MET A 289 6.79 5.77 -17.56
C MET A 289 6.42 4.56 -16.70
N ALA A 290 5.26 3.94 -16.92
CA ALA A 290 4.89 2.68 -16.27
C ALA A 290 5.92 1.57 -16.54
N PHE A 291 6.47 1.52 -17.77
CA PHE A 291 7.53 0.59 -18.14
C PHE A 291 8.83 0.88 -17.39
N VAL A 292 9.24 2.16 -17.33
CA VAL A 292 10.41 2.59 -16.53
C VAL A 292 10.19 2.26 -15.05
N GLU A 293 8.99 2.48 -14.51
CA GLU A 293 8.65 2.19 -13.12
C GLU A 293 8.74 0.69 -12.82
N VAL A 294 8.08 -0.16 -13.61
CA VAL A 294 8.13 -1.63 -13.45
C VAL A 294 9.55 -2.19 -13.58
N VAL A 295 10.35 -1.70 -14.55
CA VAL A 295 11.70 -2.21 -14.80
C VAL A 295 12.72 -1.67 -13.78
N ALA A 296 12.61 -0.40 -13.35
CA ALA A 296 13.61 0.23 -12.49
C ALA A 296 13.32 0.10 -10.99
N ALA A 297 12.07 -0.08 -10.56
CA ALA A 297 11.69 -0.06 -9.14
C ALA A 297 12.51 -1.02 -8.27
N GLY A 298 12.79 -2.25 -8.74
CA GLY A 298 13.62 -3.21 -7.99
C GLY A 298 15.05 -2.72 -7.75
N LEU A 299 15.71 -2.20 -8.81
CA LEU A 299 17.09 -1.68 -8.72
C LEU A 299 17.15 -0.40 -7.89
N LEU A 300 16.20 0.51 -8.08
CA LEU A 300 16.14 1.76 -7.33
C LEU A 300 15.74 1.54 -5.86
N ARG A 301 14.97 0.50 -5.54
CA ARG A 301 14.70 0.12 -4.14
C ARG A 301 15.95 -0.37 -3.43
N VAL A 302 16.82 -1.12 -4.10
CA VAL A 302 18.15 -1.50 -3.56
C VAL A 302 19.02 -0.26 -3.33
N ALA A 303 19.07 0.67 -4.27
CA ALA A 303 19.78 1.94 -4.09
C ALA A 303 19.22 2.76 -2.90
N ALA A 304 17.89 2.81 -2.75
CA ALA A 304 17.22 3.45 -1.63
C ALA A 304 17.54 2.77 -0.28
N LEU A 305 17.64 1.45 -0.23
CA LEU A 305 18.08 0.72 0.99
C LEU A 305 19.52 1.09 1.38
N CYS A 306 20.44 1.20 0.41
CA CYS A 306 21.80 1.68 0.67
C CYS A 306 21.84 3.11 1.20
N PHE A 307 20.98 4.01 0.68
CA PHE A 307 20.84 5.37 1.19
C PHE A 307 20.25 5.42 2.61
N GLN A 308 19.20 4.62 2.88
CA GLN A 308 18.59 4.47 4.21
C GLN A 308 19.61 3.95 5.24
N TRP A 309 20.45 2.97 4.86
CA TRP A 309 21.55 2.48 5.71
C TRP A 309 22.57 3.58 6.03
N ASN A 310 22.96 4.40 5.04
CA ASN A 310 23.88 5.52 5.27
C ASN A 310 23.29 6.59 6.20
N CYS A 311 22.02 6.99 5.98
CA CYS A 311 21.33 7.94 6.86
C CYS A 311 21.20 7.41 8.29
N SER A 312 20.84 6.13 8.45
CA SER A 312 20.73 5.46 9.76
C SER A 312 22.08 5.44 10.48
N ARG A 313 23.19 5.21 9.77
CA ARG A 313 24.54 5.33 10.33
C ARG A 313 24.85 6.76 10.78
N ILE A 314 24.54 7.78 9.98
CA ILE A 314 24.78 9.19 10.35
C ILE A 314 23.99 9.59 11.60
N LEU A 315 22.71 9.18 11.69
CA LEU A 315 21.86 9.36 12.86
C LEU A 315 22.44 8.64 14.09
N HIS A 316 22.81 7.37 13.94
CA HIS A 316 23.36 6.55 15.02
C HIS A 316 24.68 7.11 15.55
N PHE A 317 25.65 7.44 14.69
CA PHE A 317 26.93 8.03 15.12
C PHE A 317 26.75 9.34 15.88
N ASN A 318 25.82 10.21 15.46
CA ASN A 318 25.55 11.46 16.17
C ASN A 318 24.80 11.26 17.50
N ASN A 319 23.89 10.29 17.58
CA ASN A 319 23.24 9.94 18.85
C ASN A 319 24.20 9.26 19.83
N VAL A 320 25.12 8.41 19.35
CA VAL A 320 26.21 7.85 20.16
C VAL A 320 27.17 8.96 20.61
N ALA A 321 27.53 9.92 19.74
CA ALA A 321 28.33 11.08 20.14
C ALA A 321 27.63 11.98 21.17
N ARG A 322 26.30 12.15 21.10
CA ARG A 322 25.50 12.83 22.14
C ARG A 322 25.47 12.04 23.45
N LYS A 323 25.25 10.72 23.43
CA LYS A 323 25.33 9.85 24.62
C LYS A 323 26.75 9.85 25.22
N GLN A 324 27.80 9.83 24.40
CA GLN A 324 29.19 9.95 24.85
C GLN A 324 29.51 11.34 25.42
N MET A 325 29.02 12.44 24.85
CA MET A 325 29.13 13.76 25.50
C MET A 325 28.44 13.80 26.86
N TRP A 326 27.32 13.09 27.04
CA TRP A 326 26.67 12.93 28.35
C TRP A 326 27.51 12.11 29.32
N CYS A 327 28.04 10.95 28.92
CA CYS A 327 28.97 10.18 29.75
C CYS A 327 30.25 10.97 30.08
N CYS A 328 30.82 11.71 29.13
CA CYS A 328 31.98 12.56 29.37
C CYS A 328 31.65 13.72 30.31
N LYS A 329 30.47 14.35 30.24
CA LYS A 329 30.02 15.31 31.25
C LYS A 329 29.85 14.66 32.63
N TRP A 330 29.37 13.42 32.69
CA TRP A 330 29.30 12.65 33.93
C TRP A 330 30.70 12.39 34.51
N VAL A 331 31.66 11.95 33.69
CA VAL A 331 33.06 11.71 34.09
C VAL A 331 33.80 13.00 34.49
N ILE A 332 33.55 14.12 33.79
CA ILE A 332 34.06 15.45 34.16
C ILE A 332 33.51 15.88 35.53
N SER A 333 32.28 15.47 35.87
CA SER A 333 31.70 15.69 37.21
C SER A 333 32.33 14.81 38.32
N ILE A 334 33.30 13.94 38.01
CA ILE A 334 34.07 13.13 38.98
C ILE A 334 35.52 13.63 39.13
N GLY A 335 35.81 14.88 38.70
CA GLY A 335 36.97 15.62 39.22
C GLY A 335 38.34 15.26 38.66
N VAL A 336 38.46 14.83 37.40
CA VAL A 336 39.75 14.73 36.71
C VAL A 336 40.00 16.00 35.87
N SER A 337 40.92 16.85 36.34
CA SER A 337 41.24 18.13 35.70
C SER A 337 42.26 17.98 34.57
N GLY A 338 41.93 18.48 33.36
CA GLY A 338 42.91 18.84 32.34
C GLY A 338 42.87 18.03 31.03
N THR A 339 42.20 18.59 30.02
CA THR A 339 42.57 18.46 28.58
C THR A 339 41.75 19.46 27.76
N GLU A 340 42.35 20.07 26.73
CA GLU A 340 41.71 21.17 25.97
C GLU A 340 40.81 20.70 24.81
N PRO A 341 39.84 21.53 24.36
CA PRO A 341 38.94 21.21 23.23
C PRO A 341 39.59 21.17 21.82
N SER A 342 40.91 21.20 21.70
CA SER A 342 41.64 21.37 20.44
C SER A 342 41.56 20.15 19.49
N LEU A 343 41.56 18.93 20.05
CA LEU A 343 41.62 17.67 19.28
C LEU A 343 40.38 17.40 18.39
N ILE A 344 39.23 18.01 18.69
CA ILE A 344 37.97 17.74 17.96
C ILE A 344 38.01 18.31 16.53
N LYS A 345 38.72 19.41 16.29
CA LYS A 345 38.84 19.98 14.93
C LYS A 345 39.74 19.17 14.00
N GLU A 346 40.75 18.46 14.52
CA GLU A 346 41.67 17.68 13.68
C GLU A 346 41.08 16.34 13.24
N SER A 347 40.36 15.62 14.11
CA SER A 347 39.80 14.30 13.75
C SER A 347 38.78 14.41 12.62
N VAL A 348 37.93 15.43 12.65
CA VAL A 348 36.93 15.72 11.60
C VAL A 348 37.61 16.11 10.28
N ASN A 349 38.64 16.97 10.31
CA ASN A 349 39.33 17.39 9.08
C ASN A 349 40.21 16.29 8.44
N ARG A 350 40.75 15.33 9.21
CA ARG A 350 41.61 14.27 8.66
C ARG A 350 40.84 13.17 7.91
N GLN A 351 39.51 13.08 8.03
CA GLN A 351 38.71 12.05 7.33
C GLN A 351 37.91 12.57 6.11
N SER A 352 37.65 13.88 5.98
CA SER A 352 36.95 14.45 4.81
C SER A 352 37.71 14.24 3.49
N LEU A 353 39.05 14.12 3.55
CA LEU A 353 39.93 14.11 2.37
C LEU A 353 39.99 12.79 1.56
N ARG A 354 39.18 11.76 1.88
CA ARG A 354 39.22 10.45 1.19
C ARG A 354 37.90 9.95 0.57
N VAL A 355 36.86 10.79 0.47
CA VAL A 355 35.57 10.41 -0.12
C VAL A 355 35.52 10.68 -1.64
N ARG A 356 36.30 9.93 -2.44
CA ARG A 356 36.22 9.95 -3.92
C ARG A 356 35.21 8.92 -4.46
N VAL A 357 33.92 9.22 -4.36
CA VAL A 357 32.81 8.34 -4.82
C VAL A 357 32.91 7.99 -6.32
N ALA A 358 33.51 8.86 -7.14
CA ALA A 358 33.66 8.66 -8.60
C ALA A 358 34.56 7.47 -9.02
N ALA A 359 35.35 6.86 -8.12
CA ALA A 359 36.33 5.84 -8.49
C ALA A 359 35.81 4.39 -8.45
N MET A 360 34.81 4.09 -7.60
CA MET A 360 34.45 2.70 -7.28
C MET A 360 33.52 2.05 -8.33
N ALA A 361 32.74 2.86 -9.05
CA ALA A 361 31.79 2.38 -10.06
C ALA A 361 32.46 1.72 -11.29
N SER A 362 33.64 2.18 -11.68
CA SER A 362 34.38 1.62 -12.83
C SER A 362 35.10 0.31 -12.53
N THR A 363 35.31 -0.01 -11.24
CA THR A 363 36.09 -1.19 -10.82
C THR A 363 35.22 -2.43 -10.64
N LEU A 364 33.97 -2.28 -10.17
CA LEU A 364 33.00 -3.39 -10.12
C LEU A 364 32.62 -3.89 -11.54
N LEU A 365 32.58 -2.99 -12.52
CA LEU A 365 32.26 -3.28 -13.93
C LEU A 365 33.30 -4.14 -14.69
N LYS A 366 34.32 -4.68 -14.00
CA LYS A 366 35.36 -5.55 -14.59
C LYS A 366 35.54 -6.92 -13.90
N ARG A 367 34.63 -7.35 -13.02
CA ARG A 367 34.75 -8.65 -12.30
C ARG A 367 33.52 -9.58 -12.29
N THR A 368 32.59 -9.42 -13.22
CA THR A 368 31.41 -10.28 -13.37
C THR A 368 31.42 -11.12 -14.67
N SER A 369 32.40 -12.03 -14.81
CA SER A 369 32.56 -12.88 -16.01
C SER A 369 32.73 -14.39 -15.74
N SER A 370 32.71 -14.82 -14.47
CA SER A 370 32.89 -16.22 -14.06
C SER A 370 31.62 -16.89 -13.51
N ALA A 371 30.76 -16.16 -12.80
CA ALA A 371 29.57 -16.73 -12.13
C ALA A 371 28.41 -17.09 -13.07
N MET A 372 28.37 -16.54 -14.28
CA MET A 372 27.21 -16.64 -15.21
C MET A 372 27.29 -17.88 -16.12
N ARG A 373 27.61 -19.05 -15.57
CA ARG A 373 27.74 -20.31 -16.34
C ARG A 373 27.02 -21.54 -15.75
N SER A 374 26.30 -21.38 -14.64
CA SER A 374 25.59 -22.47 -13.94
C SER A 374 24.06 -22.36 -13.94
N VAL A 375 23.47 -21.42 -14.68
CA VAL A 375 22.01 -21.17 -14.72
C VAL A 375 21.42 -21.41 -16.13
N ALA A 376 22.25 -21.51 -17.16
CA ALA A 376 21.85 -21.70 -18.57
C ALA A 376 21.49 -23.16 -18.90
N GLY A 377 20.64 -23.80 -18.09
CA GLY A 377 20.33 -25.24 -18.19
C GLY A 377 18.85 -25.62 -18.10
N GLY A 378 17.92 -24.66 -18.06
CA GLY A 378 16.51 -24.97 -17.78
C GLY A 378 15.51 -23.88 -18.15
N LEU A 379 15.46 -23.46 -19.41
CA LEU A 379 14.41 -22.56 -19.94
C LEU A 379 14.22 -22.76 -21.45
N ALA A 380 13.51 -23.84 -21.81
CA ALA A 380 13.19 -24.19 -23.19
C ALA A 380 11.85 -24.94 -23.28
N ILE A 381 10.74 -24.23 -23.01
CA ILE A 381 9.38 -24.68 -23.37
C ILE A 381 8.69 -23.49 -24.05
N GLY A 382 8.14 -23.73 -25.24
CA GLY A 382 7.51 -22.70 -26.07
C GLY A 382 6.17 -22.21 -25.52
N GLY A 383 5.71 -21.06 -26.02
CA GLY A 383 4.47 -20.45 -25.57
C GLY A 383 3.21 -21.24 -25.95
N SER A 384 2.35 -21.51 -24.98
CA SER A 384 0.94 -21.87 -25.23
C SER A 384 0.13 -20.58 -25.34
N TRP A 385 -0.67 -20.43 -26.40
CA TRP A 385 -1.74 -19.44 -26.40
C TRP A 385 -2.79 -19.82 -25.35
N ARG A 386 -3.58 -18.85 -24.88
CA ARG A 386 -4.72 -19.12 -23.98
C ARG A 386 -5.84 -19.79 -24.76
N ALA A 387 -5.93 -21.11 -24.65
CA ALA A 387 -7.24 -21.75 -24.63
C ALA A 387 -7.94 -21.33 -23.32
N PHE A 388 -9.05 -20.59 -23.42
CA PHE A 388 -10.02 -20.56 -22.33
C PHE A 388 -10.82 -21.85 -22.44
N ALA A 389 -11.02 -22.58 -21.34
CA ALA A 389 -11.95 -23.71 -21.33
C ALA A 389 -13.38 -23.18 -21.23
N ALA A 390 -14.30 -23.69 -22.06
CA ALA A 390 -15.74 -23.37 -21.99
C ALA A 390 -16.41 -23.75 -20.66
N VAL A 391 -15.83 -24.66 -19.87
CA VAL A 391 -16.32 -24.97 -18.52
C VAL A 391 -15.92 -23.88 -17.54
N ALA A 392 -16.91 -23.32 -16.85
CA ALA A 392 -16.75 -22.34 -15.80
C ALA A 392 -17.55 -22.74 -14.55
N VAL A 393 -17.41 -21.97 -13.46
CA VAL A 393 -18.32 -22.09 -12.31
C VAL A 393 -19.74 -21.71 -12.77
N GLY A 394 -20.69 -22.61 -12.55
CA GLY A 394 -22.07 -22.52 -13.04
C GLY A 394 -22.39 -23.46 -14.20
N THR A 395 -21.40 -23.95 -14.95
CA THR A 395 -21.62 -24.93 -16.03
C THR A 395 -22.19 -26.24 -15.48
N ASP A 396 -23.18 -26.82 -16.16
CA ASP A 396 -23.61 -28.21 -15.94
C ASP A 396 -22.75 -29.15 -16.80
N ILE A 397 -21.99 -30.02 -16.14
CA ILE A 397 -21.06 -30.96 -16.78
C ILE A 397 -21.79 -32.05 -17.57
N VAL A 398 -23.05 -32.37 -17.21
CA VAL A 398 -23.88 -33.37 -17.89
C VAL A 398 -24.41 -32.80 -19.21
N SER A 399 -24.84 -31.53 -19.20
CA SER A 399 -25.23 -30.80 -20.41
C SER A 399 -24.04 -30.43 -21.31
N ALA A 400 -22.83 -30.26 -20.75
CA ALA A 400 -21.62 -29.97 -21.51
C ALA A 400 -21.00 -31.21 -22.19
N ALA A 401 -21.16 -32.40 -21.61
CA ALA A 401 -20.68 -33.67 -22.17
C ALA A 401 -21.84 -34.64 -22.52
N PRO A 402 -22.80 -34.25 -23.38
CA PRO A 402 -23.96 -35.06 -23.69
C PRO A 402 -23.56 -36.34 -24.42
N ASN A 403 -24.15 -37.48 -24.00
CA ASN A 403 -23.86 -38.83 -24.49
C ASN A 403 -22.45 -39.37 -24.22
N VAL A 404 -21.59 -38.63 -23.50
CA VAL A 404 -20.26 -39.13 -23.09
C VAL A 404 -20.40 -40.15 -21.96
N SER A 405 -19.58 -41.21 -22.01
CA SER A 405 -19.52 -42.27 -20.99
C SER A 405 -18.08 -42.68 -20.68
N LEU A 406 -17.67 -42.53 -19.42
CA LEU A 406 -16.33 -42.88 -18.94
C LEU A 406 -16.23 -44.38 -18.60
N GLN A 407 -15.01 -44.93 -18.56
CA GLN A 407 -14.79 -46.35 -18.25
C GLN A 407 -14.20 -46.49 -16.85
N LYS A 408 -14.97 -47.00 -15.88
CA LYS A 408 -14.45 -47.23 -14.52
C LYS A 408 -13.27 -48.22 -14.56
N ALA A 409 -12.23 -47.93 -13.79
CA ALA A 409 -11.03 -48.76 -13.71
C ALA A 409 -11.36 -50.18 -13.23
N ARG A 410 -10.91 -51.17 -14.00
CA ARG A 410 -11.18 -52.61 -13.82
C ARG A 410 -10.08 -53.47 -14.44
N SER A 411 -10.03 -54.76 -14.11
CA SER A 411 -9.19 -55.76 -14.78
C SER A 411 -9.70 -56.09 -16.20
N TRP A 412 -8.90 -56.84 -16.97
CA TRP A 412 -9.33 -57.30 -18.30
C TRP A 412 -10.54 -58.26 -18.21
N ASP A 413 -10.51 -59.19 -17.25
CA ASP A 413 -11.56 -60.21 -17.08
C ASP A 413 -12.86 -59.61 -16.52
N GLU A 414 -12.74 -58.57 -15.67
CA GLU A 414 -13.87 -57.70 -15.28
C GLU A 414 -14.41 -56.93 -16.49
N GLY A 415 -13.55 -56.54 -17.45
CA GLY A 415 -13.95 -55.97 -18.74
C GLY A 415 -14.79 -56.95 -19.58
N VAL A 416 -14.30 -58.17 -19.78
CA VAL A 416 -14.99 -59.22 -20.54
C VAL A 416 -16.33 -59.60 -19.89
N SER A 417 -16.33 -59.89 -18.58
CA SER A 417 -17.53 -60.30 -17.85
C SER A 417 -18.59 -59.21 -17.71
N SER A 418 -18.20 -57.92 -17.74
CA SER A 418 -19.14 -56.79 -17.80
C SER A 418 -19.43 -56.30 -19.23
N ASN A 419 -19.14 -57.11 -20.26
CA ASN A 419 -19.31 -56.82 -21.68
C ASN A 419 -18.81 -55.43 -22.10
N PHE A 420 -17.64 -55.06 -21.58
CA PHE A 420 -16.96 -53.77 -21.77
C PHE A 420 -17.79 -52.51 -21.43
N SER A 421 -18.84 -52.66 -20.62
CA SER A 421 -19.76 -51.59 -20.18
C SER A 421 -19.07 -50.28 -19.77
N THR A 422 -19.74 -49.15 -20.02
CA THR A 422 -19.29 -47.80 -19.68
C THR A 422 -20.25 -47.13 -18.69
N THR A 423 -19.81 -46.06 -18.04
CA THR A 423 -20.63 -45.28 -17.09
C THR A 423 -20.94 -43.91 -17.71
N PRO A 424 -22.21 -43.63 -18.08
CA PRO A 424 -22.61 -42.32 -18.59
C PRO A 424 -22.34 -41.20 -17.58
N VAL A 425 -21.88 -40.05 -18.06
CA VAL A 425 -21.52 -38.87 -17.22
C VAL A 425 -22.69 -38.46 -16.31
N LYS A 426 -23.93 -38.53 -16.81
CA LYS A 426 -25.16 -38.29 -16.01
C LYS A 426 -25.22 -39.12 -14.72
N ASP A 427 -24.87 -40.40 -14.77
CA ASP A 427 -25.05 -41.34 -13.65
C ASP A 427 -23.92 -41.20 -12.60
N ILE A 428 -22.83 -40.53 -12.99
CA ILE A 428 -21.72 -40.13 -12.10
C ILE A 428 -22.13 -38.93 -11.24
N PHE A 429 -22.79 -37.91 -11.82
CA PHE A 429 -23.01 -36.61 -11.16
C PHE A 429 -24.44 -36.31 -10.68
N LYS A 430 -25.46 -37.01 -11.18
CA LYS A 430 -26.87 -36.77 -10.77
C LYS A 430 -27.06 -37.07 -9.28
N ASP A 431 -27.80 -36.20 -8.59
CA ASP A 431 -28.17 -36.30 -7.16
C ASP A 431 -26.97 -36.38 -6.20
N LYS A 432 -25.75 -36.02 -6.64
CA LYS A 432 -24.49 -36.24 -5.91
C LYS A 432 -23.65 -34.97 -5.78
N LYS A 433 -22.85 -34.92 -4.72
CA LYS A 433 -21.75 -33.98 -4.48
C LYS A 433 -20.43 -34.69 -4.78
N VAL A 434 -19.84 -34.38 -5.93
CA VAL A 434 -18.65 -35.05 -6.47
C VAL A 434 -17.47 -34.10 -6.48
N VAL A 435 -16.29 -34.58 -6.06
CA VAL A 435 -15.02 -33.91 -6.32
C VAL A 435 -14.31 -34.66 -7.44
N ILE A 436 -14.16 -34.03 -8.61
CA ILE A 436 -13.50 -34.63 -9.78
C ILE A 436 -12.18 -33.91 -10.05
N PHE A 437 -11.16 -34.64 -10.48
CA PHE A 437 -9.91 -34.07 -11.00
C PHE A 437 -9.42 -34.81 -12.24
N GLY A 438 -8.96 -34.05 -13.23
CA GLY A 438 -8.47 -34.54 -14.51
C GLY A 438 -6.94 -34.45 -14.62
N LEU A 439 -6.34 -35.49 -15.19
CA LEU A 439 -4.88 -35.68 -15.21
C LEU A 439 -4.33 -35.98 -16.61
N PRO A 440 -3.17 -35.42 -16.99
CA PRO A 440 -2.48 -35.70 -18.26
C PRO A 440 -2.13 -37.16 -18.59
N GLY A 441 -2.36 -38.10 -17.67
CA GLY A 441 -2.17 -39.53 -17.90
C GLY A 441 -1.69 -40.30 -16.67
N ALA A 442 -2.05 -41.58 -16.61
CA ALA A 442 -1.53 -42.54 -15.64
C ALA A 442 0.00 -42.65 -15.70
N TYR A 443 0.62 -43.09 -14.60
CA TYR A 443 2.08 -43.24 -14.42
C TYR A 443 2.95 -41.99 -14.63
N THR A 444 2.39 -40.86 -15.08
CA THR A 444 3.14 -39.60 -15.23
C THR A 444 3.61 -39.07 -13.87
N GLY A 445 4.79 -38.44 -13.85
CA GLY A 445 5.56 -38.24 -12.62
C GLY A 445 4.86 -37.42 -11.54
N VAL A 446 4.38 -36.22 -11.87
CA VAL A 446 3.73 -35.29 -10.92
C VAL A 446 2.35 -35.80 -10.50
N CYS A 447 1.61 -36.43 -11.41
CA CYS A 447 0.33 -37.09 -11.12
C CYS A 447 0.49 -38.18 -10.05
N SER A 448 1.50 -39.04 -10.21
CA SER A 448 1.76 -40.19 -9.33
C SER A 448 2.39 -39.80 -8.00
N LYS A 449 3.31 -38.82 -7.99
CA LYS A 449 4.08 -38.44 -6.79
C LYS A 449 3.40 -37.43 -5.88
N GLN A 450 2.49 -36.61 -6.40
CA GLN A 450 1.91 -35.47 -5.67
C GLN A 450 0.39 -35.40 -5.82
N HIS A 451 -0.13 -35.44 -7.05
CA HIS A 451 -1.53 -35.05 -7.27
C HIS A 451 -2.52 -36.08 -6.72
N VAL A 452 -2.43 -37.37 -7.10
CA VAL A 452 -3.30 -38.42 -6.54
C VAL A 452 -3.12 -38.58 -5.02
N PRO A 453 -1.89 -38.63 -4.46
CA PRO A 453 -1.68 -38.64 -3.01
C PRO A 453 -2.33 -37.46 -2.27
N SER A 454 -2.37 -36.27 -2.86
CA SER A 454 -3.00 -35.09 -2.22
C SER A 454 -4.51 -35.28 -1.97
N TYR A 455 -5.21 -36.06 -2.80
CA TYR A 455 -6.61 -36.41 -2.58
C TYR A 455 -6.77 -37.58 -1.61
N LYS A 456 -5.97 -38.66 -1.77
CA LYS A 456 -5.97 -39.82 -0.87
C LYS A 456 -5.78 -39.40 0.59
N ASN A 457 -4.80 -38.53 0.84
CA ASN A 457 -4.43 -38.05 2.18
C ASN A 457 -5.42 -37.03 2.79
N ASN A 458 -6.48 -36.64 2.05
CA ASN A 458 -7.51 -35.71 2.52
C ASN A 458 -8.93 -36.30 2.43
N ILE A 459 -9.09 -37.59 2.11
CA ILE A 459 -10.39 -38.21 1.84
C ILE A 459 -11.41 -38.03 2.98
N ASP A 460 -10.97 -38.14 4.24
CA ASP A 460 -11.86 -38.00 5.39
C ASP A 460 -12.37 -36.56 5.59
N LYS A 461 -11.64 -35.55 5.08
CA LYS A 461 -12.08 -34.15 5.09
C LYS A 461 -13.14 -33.89 4.01
N PHE A 462 -13.11 -34.64 2.91
CA PHE A 462 -14.17 -34.62 1.90
C PHE A 462 -15.42 -35.35 2.42
N LYS A 463 -15.26 -36.54 3.02
CA LYS A 463 -16.35 -37.27 3.70
C LYS A 463 -17.02 -36.42 4.80
N ALA A 464 -16.24 -35.75 5.64
CA ALA A 464 -16.74 -34.85 6.69
C ALA A 464 -17.47 -33.60 6.16
N LYS A 465 -17.38 -33.30 4.86
CA LYS A 465 -18.18 -32.25 4.19
C LYS A 465 -19.38 -32.79 3.41
N GLY A 466 -19.66 -34.09 3.50
CA GLY A 466 -20.71 -34.75 2.72
C GLY A 466 -20.41 -34.72 1.22
N ILE A 467 -19.19 -35.08 0.83
CA ILE A 467 -18.87 -35.49 -0.55
C ILE A 467 -19.20 -36.98 -0.69
N ASP A 468 -19.96 -37.32 -1.72
CA ASP A 468 -20.40 -38.69 -1.99
C ASP A 468 -19.31 -39.51 -2.70
N SER A 469 -18.54 -38.88 -3.59
CA SER A 469 -17.38 -39.51 -4.24
C SER A 469 -16.26 -38.53 -4.64
N VAL A 470 -15.04 -39.06 -4.68
CA VAL A 470 -13.83 -38.39 -5.18
C VAL A 470 -13.33 -39.16 -6.39
N ILE A 471 -13.16 -38.48 -7.54
CA ILE A 471 -12.99 -39.10 -8.85
C ILE A 471 -11.73 -38.59 -9.56
N CYS A 472 -10.91 -39.52 -10.03
CA CYS A 472 -9.76 -39.27 -10.90
C CYS A 472 -10.08 -39.69 -12.34
N VAL A 473 -9.99 -38.77 -13.30
CA VAL A 473 -10.16 -39.07 -14.74
C VAL A 473 -8.88 -38.77 -15.50
N ALA A 474 -8.52 -39.64 -16.45
CA ALA A 474 -7.39 -39.40 -17.36
C ALA A 474 -7.68 -40.00 -18.74
N VAL A 475 -7.06 -39.44 -19.77
CA VAL A 475 -7.10 -39.99 -21.14
C VAL A 475 -6.23 -41.23 -21.20
N ASN A 476 -6.82 -42.36 -20.80
CA ASN A 476 -6.24 -43.70 -20.71
C ASN A 476 -7.36 -44.75 -20.75
N ASP A 477 -7.03 -45.99 -21.09
CA ASP A 477 -7.92 -47.14 -20.96
C ASP A 477 -8.16 -47.52 -19.47
N PRO A 478 -9.28 -48.21 -19.15
CA PRO A 478 -9.59 -48.57 -17.77
C PRO A 478 -8.61 -49.56 -17.12
N TYR A 479 -7.85 -50.34 -17.89
CA TYR A 479 -6.92 -51.35 -17.36
C TYR A 479 -5.61 -50.69 -16.90
N THR A 480 -5.09 -49.75 -17.68
CA THR A 480 -4.00 -48.84 -17.29
C THR A 480 -4.38 -48.05 -16.04
N MET A 481 -5.60 -47.52 -15.97
CA MET A 481 -6.10 -46.81 -14.79
C MET A 481 -6.23 -47.73 -13.57
N ASN A 482 -6.62 -49.01 -13.76
CA ASN A 482 -6.72 -50.01 -12.70
C ASN A 482 -5.36 -50.33 -12.06
N ALA A 483 -4.39 -50.73 -12.87
CA ALA A 483 -3.05 -51.06 -12.41
C ALA A 483 -2.34 -49.85 -11.76
N TRP A 484 -2.67 -48.63 -12.21
CA TRP A 484 -2.15 -47.41 -11.62
C TRP A 484 -2.80 -47.08 -10.26
N ALA A 485 -4.11 -47.28 -10.13
CA ALA A 485 -4.84 -47.13 -8.86
C ALA A 485 -4.38 -48.16 -7.80
N GLU A 486 -4.06 -49.39 -8.22
CA GLU A 486 -3.40 -50.41 -7.40
C GLU A 486 -2.01 -49.95 -6.94
N LYS A 487 -1.16 -49.50 -7.86
CA LYS A 487 0.21 -49.05 -7.55
C LYS A 487 0.27 -47.83 -6.62
N LEU A 488 -0.79 -47.02 -6.58
CA LEU A 488 -0.93 -45.89 -5.66
C LEU A 488 -1.74 -46.23 -4.39
N GLU A 489 -2.18 -47.49 -4.24
CA GLU A 489 -3.03 -47.97 -3.15
C GLU A 489 -4.23 -47.04 -2.93
N ALA A 490 -4.85 -46.58 -4.03
CA ALA A 490 -5.79 -45.45 -4.02
C ALA A 490 -7.25 -45.87 -4.24
N LYS A 491 -7.50 -47.15 -4.59
CA LYS A 491 -8.82 -47.71 -4.90
C LYS A 491 -9.87 -47.49 -3.81
N ASP A 492 -9.48 -47.58 -2.54
CA ASP A 492 -10.41 -47.46 -1.39
C ASP A 492 -10.78 -46.00 -1.04
N ALA A 493 -10.16 -45.02 -1.71
CA ALA A 493 -10.33 -43.60 -1.43
C ALA A 493 -10.74 -42.76 -2.65
N ILE A 494 -10.46 -43.21 -3.87
CA ILE A 494 -10.67 -42.46 -5.10
C ILE A 494 -11.17 -43.42 -6.19
N GLU A 495 -12.26 -43.04 -6.87
CA GLU A 495 -12.74 -43.77 -8.05
C GLU A 495 -11.96 -43.35 -9.29
N PHE A 496 -11.34 -44.30 -9.99
CA PHE A 496 -10.56 -44.03 -11.20
C PHE A 496 -11.38 -44.34 -12.46
N TYR A 497 -11.31 -43.45 -13.44
CA TYR A 497 -12.00 -43.58 -14.73
C TYR A 497 -11.07 -43.28 -15.90
N GLY A 498 -11.11 -44.15 -16.90
CA GLY A 498 -10.57 -43.90 -18.23
C GLY A 498 -11.51 -43.03 -19.07
N ASP A 499 -10.89 -42.14 -19.84
CA ASP A 499 -11.47 -41.38 -20.96
C ASP A 499 -10.71 -41.78 -22.23
N PHE A 500 -10.87 -43.05 -22.66
CA PHE A 500 -9.97 -43.72 -23.60
C PHE A 500 -9.77 -43.00 -24.95
N ASP A 501 -10.79 -42.29 -25.43
CA ASP A 501 -10.82 -41.55 -26.69
C ASP A 501 -10.65 -40.03 -26.52
N GLY A 502 -10.54 -39.55 -25.27
CA GLY A 502 -10.48 -38.14 -24.93
C GLY A 502 -11.80 -37.38 -25.07
N SER A 503 -12.92 -38.07 -25.32
CA SER A 503 -14.22 -37.44 -25.60
C SER A 503 -14.74 -36.60 -24.45
N PHE A 504 -14.52 -37.02 -23.19
CA PHE A 504 -14.91 -36.23 -22.02
C PHE A 504 -14.08 -34.96 -21.91
N HIS A 505 -12.75 -35.04 -21.93
CA HIS A 505 -11.91 -33.86 -21.80
C HIS A 505 -12.11 -32.86 -22.94
N LYS A 506 -12.29 -33.35 -24.17
CA LYS A 506 -12.56 -32.51 -25.35
C LYS A 506 -13.93 -31.82 -25.28
N SER A 507 -14.97 -32.49 -24.78
CA SER A 507 -16.30 -31.88 -24.59
C SER A 507 -16.30 -30.76 -23.54
N LEU A 508 -15.29 -30.72 -22.67
CA LEU A 508 -15.12 -29.71 -21.63
C LEU A 508 -14.06 -28.64 -21.99
N GLU A 509 -13.44 -28.73 -23.17
CA GLU A 509 -12.27 -27.92 -23.58
C GLU A 509 -11.10 -27.99 -22.58
N LEU A 510 -10.97 -29.14 -21.91
CA LEU A 510 -9.93 -29.47 -20.94
C LEU A 510 -8.95 -30.52 -21.49
N ASP A 511 -8.90 -30.70 -22.81
CA ASP A 511 -7.86 -31.45 -23.50
C ASP A 511 -6.62 -30.59 -23.79
N LYS A 512 -5.51 -31.24 -24.12
CA LYS A 512 -4.22 -30.64 -24.46
C LYS A 512 -3.38 -31.61 -25.28
N ASP A 513 -2.84 -31.16 -26.40
CA ASP A 513 -1.83 -31.93 -27.12
C ASP A 513 -0.50 -31.95 -26.36
N LEU A 514 -0.03 -33.16 -26.04
CA LEU A 514 1.27 -33.46 -25.44
C LEU A 514 2.12 -34.37 -26.36
N SER A 515 1.88 -34.35 -27.68
CA SER A 515 2.71 -35.03 -28.69
C SER A 515 4.19 -34.65 -28.61
N ALA A 516 4.51 -33.41 -28.22
CA ALA A 516 5.89 -32.96 -27.96
C ALA A 516 6.58 -33.70 -26.79
N ALA A 517 5.81 -34.37 -25.92
CA ALA A 517 6.30 -35.25 -24.86
C ALA A 517 6.06 -36.74 -25.17
N LEU A 518 5.78 -37.09 -26.44
CA LEU A 518 5.39 -38.41 -26.93
C LEU A 518 4.12 -38.99 -26.28
N LEU A 519 3.26 -38.14 -25.70
CA LEU A 519 2.01 -38.56 -25.05
C LEU A 519 0.77 -38.46 -25.96
N GLY A 520 0.79 -37.63 -27.00
CA GLY A 520 -0.39 -37.35 -27.83
C GLY A 520 -1.43 -36.46 -27.14
N PRO A 521 -2.69 -36.43 -27.61
CA PRO A 521 -3.79 -35.75 -26.94
C PRO A 521 -4.04 -36.33 -25.55
N ARG A 522 -4.10 -35.47 -24.53
CA ARG A 522 -4.35 -35.84 -23.11
C ARG A 522 -5.22 -34.78 -22.43
N SER A 523 -5.53 -35.01 -21.16
CA SER A 523 -6.17 -34.01 -20.29
C SER A 523 -5.19 -32.89 -19.89
N GLN A 524 -5.72 -31.69 -19.64
CA GLN A 524 -5.05 -30.69 -18.81
C GLN A 524 -4.99 -31.16 -17.34
N ARG A 525 -4.27 -30.45 -16.47
CA ARG A 525 -4.36 -30.72 -15.02
C ARG A 525 -5.41 -29.80 -14.41
N TRP A 526 -6.48 -30.37 -13.87
CA TRP A 526 -7.59 -29.59 -13.30
C TRP A 526 -8.32 -30.32 -12.18
N SER A 527 -9.16 -29.58 -11.45
CA SER A 527 -10.08 -30.10 -10.44
C SER A 527 -11.38 -29.31 -10.42
N ALA A 528 -12.49 -29.94 -10.08
CA ALA A 528 -13.76 -29.29 -9.84
C ALA A 528 -14.49 -29.88 -8.62
N TYR A 529 -15.29 -29.03 -7.97
CA TYR A 529 -16.38 -29.46 -7.10
C TYR A 529 -17.68 -29.34 -7.87
N VAL A 530 -18.45 -30.43 -7.94
CA VAL A 530 -19.69 -30.55 -8.72
C VAL A 530 -20.82 -30.97 -7.77
N VAL A 531 -22.00 -30.36 -7.93
CA VAL A 531 -23.20 -30.69 -7.16
C VAL A 531 -24.38 -30.79 -8.12
N ASP A 532 -24.93 -32.00 -8.26
CA ASP A 532 -26.00 -32.34 -9.21
C ASP A 532 -25.71 -31.80 -10.62
N GLY A 533 -24.66 -32.35 -11.25
CA GLY A 533 -24.12 -31.91 -12.54
C GLY A 533 -23.41 -30.54 -12.55
N LYS A 534 -23.76 -29.61 -11.66
CA LYS A 534 -23.33 -28.21 -11.74
C LYS A 534 -22.01 -27.94 -11.04
N VAL A 535 -21.05 -27.38 -11.78
CA VAL A 535 -19.73 -26.98 -11.30
C VAL A 535 -19.86 -25.80 -10.31
N LYS A 536 -19.48 -26.02 -9.06
CA LYS A 536 -19.46 -25.03 -7.97
C LYS A 536 -18.09 -24.39 -7.75
N ALA A 537 -17.03 -25.12 -8.04
CA ALA A 537 -15.66 -24.59 -8.11
C ALA A 537 -14.90 -25.30 -9.22
N LEU A 538 -13.99 -24.60 -9.90
CA LEU A 538 -13.10 -25.12 -10.93
C LEU A 538 -11.70 -24.52 -10.71
N ASN A 539 -10.65 -25.35 -10.80
CA ASN A 539 -9.26 -24.91 -10.79
C ASN A 539 -8.51 -25.65 -11.90
N VAL A 540 -7.97 -24.91 -12.87
CA VAL A 540 -7.15 -25.43 -13.98
C VAL A 540 -5.73 -24.90 -13.80
N GLU A 541 -4.73 -25.73 -14.06
CA GLU A 541 -3.31 -25.40 -13.84
C GLU A 541 -2.68 -24.86 -15.13
N GLU A 542 -1.90 -23.78 -15.02
CA GLU A 542 -1.26 -23.12 -16.16
C GLU A 542 -0.22 -24.01 -16.86
N ALA A 543 0.43 -24.91 -16.10
CA ALA A 543 1.48 -25.81 -16.57
C ALA A 543 1.18 -27.29 -16.21
N PRO A 544 1.26 -28.25 -17.16
CA PRO A 544 1.01 -29.67 -16.88
C PRO A 544 1.95 -30.29 -15.82
N SER A 545 3.10 -29.67 -15.59
CA SER A 545 4.14 -30.08 -14.64
C SER A 545 3.96 -29.55 -13.22
N GLU A 546 2.96 -28.73 -12.94
CA GLU A 546 2.76 -28.08 -11.64
C GLU A 546 1.50 -28.59 -10.91
N VAL A 547 1.44 -28.39 -9.59
CA VAL A 547 0.24 -28.60 -8.75
C VAL A 547 0.16 -27.43 -7.76
N LYS A 548 -0.51 -26.33 -8.14
CA LYS A 548 -0.65 -25.09 -7.34
C LYS A 548 -2.09 -24.75 -6.97
N VAL A 549 -3.07 -25.23 -7.74
CA VAL A 549 -4.50 -24.88 -7.58
C VAL A 549 -5.45 -26.08 -7.64
N SER A 550 -5.04 -27.18 -8.27
CA SER A 550 -5.85 -28.39 -8.49
C SER A 550 -5.61 -29.52 -7.48
N GLY A 551 -4.61 -29.39 -6.59
CA GLY A 551 -4.32 -30.39 -5.57
C GLY A 551 -5.44 -30.50 -4.52
N GLY A 552 -5.62 -31.70 -3.95
CA GLY A 552 -6.63 -32.03 -2.93
C GLY A 552 -6.41 -31.38 -1.55
N GLU A 553 -5.64 -30.29 -1.48
CA GLU A 553 -5.36 -29.55 -0.27
C GLU A 553 -6.52 -28.62 0.14
N LEU A 554 -6.30 -27.89 1.24
CA LEU A 554 -7.23 -26.94 1.87
C LEU A 554 -7.82 -25.88 0.93
N ARG A 555 -7.28 -25.67 -0.28
CA ARG A 555 -7.79 -24.67 -1.25
C ARG A 555 -9.16 -25.07 -1.82
N LEU A 556 -9.33 -26.34 -2.24
CA LEU A 556 -10.63 -26.86 -2.67
C LEU A 556 -11.62 -26.93 -1.50
N VAL A 557 -11.14 -27.37 -0.34
CA VAL A 557 -11.92 -27.44 0.90
C VAL A 557 -12.40 -26.05 1.36
N ARG A 558 -11.69 -24.96 1.00
CA ARG A 558 -12.06 -23.56 1.25
C ARG A 558 -13.05 -23.00 0.22
N SER A 559 -12.95 -23.32 -1.07
CA SER A 559 -13.98 -22.90 -2.03
C SER A 559 -15.34 -23.52 -1.70
N MET A 560 -15.34 -24.77 -1.19
CA MET A 560 -16.49 -25.45 -0.56
C MET A 560 -16.93 -24.86 0.80
N ALA A 561 -16.49 -23.65 1.18
CA ALA A 561 -16.94 -22.95 2.39
C ALA A 561 -17.46 -21.53 2.11
N SER A 562 -17.36 -21.05 0.87
CA SER A 562 -17.71 -19.66 0.51
C SER A 562 -19.21 -19.36 0.50
N ASP A 563 -20.07 -20.38 0.55
CA ASP A 563 -21.52 -20.24 0.73
C ASP A 563 -21.93 -19.99 2.20
N GLY A 564 -21.00 -20.05 3.15
CA GLY A 564 -21.30 -20.05 4.60
C GLY A 564 -21.19 -18.70 5.35
N GLU A 565 -20.26 -17.81 4.95
CA GLU A 565 -19.98 -16.58 5.72
C GLU A 565 -20.07 -15.31 4.86
N LYS A 566 -21.24 -14.66 4.89
CA LYS A 566 -21.39 -13.22 4.67
C LYS A 566 -22.10 -12.64 5.89
N PHE A 567 -21.59 -11.52 6.41
CA PHE A 567 -22.23 -10.81 7.51
C PHE A 567 -23.65 -10.35 7.10
N GLN A 568 -24.60 -10.45 8.03
CA GLN A 568 -25.94 -9.91 7.84
C GLN A 568 -25.89 -8.37 7.76
N PRO A 569 -26.59 -7.73 6.82
CA PRO A 569 -26.66 -6.27 6.75
C PRO A 569 -27.17 -5.67 8.06
N GLN A 570 -26.42 -4.73 8.63
CA GLN A 570 -26.72 -4.07 9.91
C GLN A 570 -26.16 -2.65 9.91
N SER A 571 -26.73 -1.77 10.73
CA SER A 571 -26.27 -0.39 10.91
C SER A 571 -26.57 0.11 12.33
N GLN A 572 -25.89 1.17 12.75
CA GLN A 572 -26.14 1.85 14.03
C GLN A 572 -26.20 3.36 13.80
N HIS A 573 -27.04 4.06 14.57
CA HIS A 573 -27.25 5.51 14.43
C HIS A 573 -26.31 6.38 15.29
N THR A 574 -25.43 5.76 16.09
CA THR A 574 -24.47 6.47 16.97
C THR A 574 -23.04 6.11 16.60
N GLN A 575 -22.13 7.08 16.75
CA GLN A 575 -20.70 6.89 16.61
C GLN A 575 -19.98 7.57 17.80
N PRO A 576 -19.07 6.89 18.54
CA PRO A 576 -18.68 5.48 18.43
C PRO A 576 -19.82 4.44 18.43
N GLY A 577 -19.56 3.31 17.77
CA GLY A 577 -20.53 2.22 17.55
C GLY A 577 -20.36 1.12 18.59
N LYS A 578 -21.47 0.59 19.10
CA LYS A 578 -21.51 -0.27 20.29
C LYS A 578 -21.36 -1.73 19.90
N GLU A 579 -20.35 -2.39 20.46
CA GLU A 579 -20.00 -3.77 20.08
C GLU A 579 -21.09 -4.77 20.47
N HIS A 580 -21.68 -4.62 21.66
CA HIS A 580 -22.79 -5.46 22.13
C HIS A 580 -24.12 -5.34 21.33
N LEU A 581 -24.17 -4.50 20.30
CA LEU A 581 -25.32 -4.38 19.38
C LEU A 581 -25.06 -4.99 18.00
N MET A 582 -23.89 -5.60 17.77
CA MET A 582 -23.54 -6.26 16.51
C MET A 582 -24.05 -7.71 16.43
N ASN A 583 -24.32 -8.20 15.22
CA ASN A 583 -24.75 -9.60 14.99
C ASN A 583 -24.04 -10.23 13.77
N PRO A 584 -23.19 -11.26 13.95
CA PRO A 584 -22.70 -11.78 15.23
C PRO A 584 -21.87 -10.73 15.99
N VAL A 585 -21.80 -10.86 17.31
CA VAL A 585 -20.87 -10.09 18.15
C VAL A 585 -19.42 -10.48 17.76
N PRO A 586 -18.48 -9.52 17.62
CA PRO A 586 -17.11 -9.80 17.21
C PRO A 586 -16.37 -10.81 18.10
N GLN A 587 -15.55 -11.65 17.47
CA GLN A 587 -14.65 -12.57 18.18
C GLN A 587 -13.37 -11.84 18.61
N THR A 588 -13.44 -11.19 19.77
CA THR A 588 -12.32 -10.49 20.43
C THR A 588 -11.27 -11.46 20.99
N MET A 589 -11.71 -12.60 21.54
CA MET A 589 -10.87 -13.66 22.11
C MET A 589 -10.73 -14.85 21.15
N ASN A 590 -9.53 -15.42 21.07
CA ASN A 590 -9.28 -16.71 20.39
C ASN A 590 -9.12 -17.81 21.44
N PRO A 591 -10.04 -18.80 21.56
CA PRO A 591 -9.98 -19.84 22.58
C PRO A 591 -8.77 -20.79 22.42
N ASN A 592 -8.11 -20.80 21.26
CA ASN A 592 -6.89 -21.58 21.02
C ASN A 592 -5.59 -20.80 21.29
N TYR A 593 -5.66 -19.54 21.73
CA TYR A 593 -4.47 -18.73 22.02
C TYR A 593 -3.81 -19.18 23.34
N LYS A 594 -2.51 -19.46 23.30
CA LYS A 594 -1.71 -19.86 24.48
C LYS A 594 -0.71 -18.75 24.84
N PRO A 595 -0.88 -18.06 25.99
CA PRO A 595 -0.03 -16.92 26.36
C PRO A 595 1.39 -17.36 26.78
N ALA A 596 2.38 -17.06 25.93
CA ALA A 596 3.75 -17.59 26.01
C ALA A 596 4.77 -16.67 26.74
N ASN A 597 4.36 -15.97 27.81
CA ASN A 597 5.21 -15.06 28.62
C ASN A 597 5.93 -13.91 27.87
N LYS A 598 5.58 -13.64 26.60
CA LYS A 598 6.24 -12.64 25.73
C LYS A 598 6.16 -11.19 26.22
N LEU A 599 5.25 -10.88 27.15
CA LEU A 599 5.10 -9.59 27.80
C LEU A 599 5.11 -9.76 29.32
N GLN A 600 5.96 -8.99 30.00
CA GLN A 600 6.00 -8.80 31.46
C GLN A 600 6.14 -7.30 31.76
N VAL A 601 5.27 -6.49 31.17
CA VAL A 601 5.35 -5.03 31.08
C VAL A 601 3.97 -4.38 31.25
N GLN A 602 3.92 -3.11 31.62
CA GLN A 602 2.66 -2.37 31.83
C GLN A 602 2.19 -1.74 30.50
N MET A 603 1.05 -2.23 29.98
CA MET A 603 0.50 -1.79 28.69
C MET A 603 -0.59 -0.71 28.86
N LEU A 604 -0.42 0.44 28.21
CA LEU A 604 -1.49 1.44 28.04
C LEU A 604 -2.19 1.24 26.69
N LEU A 605 -3.41 0.68 26.73
CA LEU A 605 -4.32 0.63 25.59
C LEU A 605 -5.44 1.66 25.78
N LEU A 606 -5.58 2.59 24.84
CA LEU A 606 -6.63 3.60 24.86
C LEU A 606 -7.69 3.30 23.80
N LEU A 607 -8.84 2.85 24.27
CA LEU A 607 -10.11 2.92 23.56
C LEU A 607 -10.75 4.28 23.84
N MET A 608 -11.45 4.85 22.87
CA MET A 608 -12.24 6.05 23.15
C MET A 608 -13.40 5.69 24.09
N SER A 609 -13.78 6.61 24.98
CA SER A 609 -15.12 6.58 25.56
C SER A 609 -15.47 7.93 26.19
N LYS A 610 -16.68 8.43 25.88
CA LYS A 610 -17.32 9.51 26.63
C LYS A 610 -18.82 9.26 26.75
N GLY A 611 -19.23 8.58 27.82
CA GLY A 611 -20.59 8.58 28.35
C GLY A 611 -21.69 7.84 27.57
N GLN A 612 -21.35 7.06 26.54
CA GLN A 612 -22.34 6.29 25.75
C GLN A 612 -21.99 4.81 25.50
N GLU A 613 -20.80 4.36 25.92
CA GLU A 613 -20.26 3.00 25.72
C GLU A 613 -19.96 2.27 27.04
N ASP A 614 -20.50 2.72 28.18
CA ASP A 614 -20.11 2.19 29.50
C ASP A 614 -20.26 0.67 29.64
N LYS A 615 -21.23 0.07 28.94
CA LYS A 615 -21.40 -1.39 28.89
C LYS A 615 -20.26 -2.11 28.15
N ASP A 616 -19.76 -1.53 27.05
CA ASP A 616 -18.65 -2.09 26.27
C ASP A 616 -17.30 -1.85 27.01
N LYS A 617 -17.16 -0.70 27.70
CA LYS A 617 -16.08 -0.42 28.67
C LYS A 617 -16.03 -1.47 29.78
N ASP A 618 -17.15 -1.72 30.44
CA ASP A 618 -17.21 -2.62 31.60
C ASP A 618 -17.08 -4.09 31.19
N THR A 619 -17.57 -4.45 30.00
CA THR A 619 -17.28 -5.75 29.37
C THR A 619 -15.78 -5.91 29.11
N THR A 620 -15.13 -4.90 28.48
CA THR A 620 -13.69 -4.91 28.23
C THR A 620 -12.87 -5.01 29.52
N LEU A 621 -13.22 -4.24 30.56
CA LEU A 621 -12.60 -4.34 31.88
C LEU A 621 -12.76 -5.72 32.51
N THR A 622 -13.93 -6.34 32.38
CA THR A 622 -14.19 -7.70 32.89
C THR A 622 -13.32 -8.73 32.16
N MET A 623 -13.29 -8.69 30.82
CA MET A 623 -12.45 -9.58 30.01
C MET A 623 -10.95 -9.38 30.31
N LEU A 624 -10.50 -8.15 30.56
CA LEU A 624 -9.12 -7.87 31.00
C LEU A 624 -8.83 -8.42 32.40
N LYS A 625 -9.79 -8.40 33.33
CA LYS A 625 -9.65 -8.99 34.68
C LYS A 625 -9.69 -10.52 34.67
N GLU A 626 -10.39 -11.13 33.74
CA GLU A 626 -10.40 -12.58 33.53
C GLU A 626 -9.13 -13.07 32.80
N ALA A 627 -8.61 -12.27 31.87
CA ALA A 627 -7.38 -12.58 31.13
C ALA A 627 -6.08 -12.21 31.89
N ARG A 628 -6.13 -11.33 32.90
CA ARG A 628 -4.93 -10.96 33.68
C ARG A 628 -4.44 -12.13 34.53
N ARG A 629 -3.13 -12.19 34.74
CA ARG A 629 -2.54 -13.13 35.70
C ARG A 629 -2.69 -12.59 37.12
N SER A 630 -2.67 -13.49 38.10
CA SER A 630 -2.79 -13.17 39.54
C SER A 630 -1.78 -12.13 40.06
N HIS A 631 -0.64 -11.97 39.38
CA HIS A 631 0.43 -11.03 39.72
C HIS A 631 0.42 -9.72 38.90
N ALA A 632 -0.50 -9.58 37.94
CA ALA A 632 -0.66 -8.36 37.14
C ALA A 632 -1.64 -7.40 37.82
N GLU A 633 -1.40 -6.09 37.73
CA GLU A 633 -2.28 -5.08 38.30
C GLU A 633 -3.69 -5.05 37.67
N GLU A 634 -4.63 -4.41 38.38
CA GLU A 634 -5.99 -4.17 37.89
C GLU A 634 -5.97 -3.20 36.68
N PRO A 635 -6.73 -3.50 35.61
CA PRO A 635 -6.81 -2.63 34.44
C PRO A 635 -7.55 -1.31 34.75
N LEU A 636 -7.04 -0.22 34.18
CA LEU A 636 -7.59 1.13 34.34
C LEU A 636 -8.30 1.58 33.06
N ALA A 637 -9.53 2.08 33.16
CA ALA A 637 -10.23 2.76 32.07
C ALA A 637 -10.40 4.25 32.41
N LEU A 638 -10.02 5.12 31.49
CA LEU A 638 -10.12 6.58 31.63
C LEU A 638 -11.02 7.14 30.52
N PRO A 639 -12.25 7.62 30.83
CA PRO A 639 -13.11 8.23 29.83
C PRO A 639 -12.59 9.62 29.43
N ALA A 640 -12.17 9.77 28.18
CA ALA A 640 -11.55 10.99 27.67
C ALA A 640 -11.85 11.20 26.18
N ASP A 641 -12.05 12.46 25.78
CA ASP A 641 -12.03 12.84 24.37
C ASP A 641 -10.62 13.25 23.96
N VAL A 642 -9.89 12.33 23.34
CA VAL A 642 -8.48 12.48 22.93
C VAL A 642 -8.27 13.48 21.79
N GLY A 643 -9.33 14.09 21.25
CA GLY A 643 -9.21 15.23 20.33
C GLY A 643 -8.70 16.52 20.99
N PHE A 644 -8.49 16.55 22.32
CA PHE A 644 -8.01 17.69 23.09
C PHE A 644 -6.69 17.37 23.83
N ASP A 645 -5.68 18.24 23.71
CA ASP A 645 -4.34 18.03 24.27
C ASP A 645 -4.33 17.90 25.81
N GLU A 646 -5.11 18.73 26.52
CA GLU A 646 -5.22 18.64 27.99
C GLU A 646 -5.90 17.34 28.46
N ASN A 647 -6.81 16.76 27.66
CA ASN A 647 -7.37 15.45 27.95
C ASN A 647 -6.30 14.35 27.77
N CYS A 648 -5.52 14.41 26.70
CA CYS A 648 -4.38 13.50 26.47
C CYS A 648 -3.33 13.62 27.58
N LYS A 649 -3.03 14.84 28.03
CA LYS A 649 -2.14 15.11 29.17
C LYS A 649 -2.69 14.49 30.45
N SER A 650 -3.96 14.76 30.78
CA SER A 650 -4.64 14.23 31.96
C SER A 650 -4.70 12.70 31.97
N VAL A 651 -4.87 12.07 30.81
CA VAL A 651 -4.79 10.61 30.65
C VAL A 651 -3.38 10.09 30.96
N VAL A 652 -2.34 10.66 30.37
CA VAL A 652 -0.95 10.27 30.64
C VAL A 652 -0.58 10.49 32.11
N ASP A 653 -0.90 11.65 32.68
CA ASP A 653 -0.63 11.97 34.09
C ASP A 653 -1.28 10.97 35.04
N GLN A 654 -2.53 10.53 34.76
CA GLN A 654 -3.24 9.54 35.58
C GLN A 654 -2.64 8.13 35.47
N VAL A 655 -2.24 7.72 34.26
CA VAL A 655 -1.57 6.43 34.04
C VAL A 655 -0.21 6.42 34.76
N VAL A 656 0.60 7.47 34.59
CA VAL A 656 1.91 7.60 35.24
C VAL A 656 1.78 7.69 36.76
N LYS A 657 0.76 8.40 37.28
CA LYS A 657 0.45 8.42 38.72
C LYS A 657 0.05 7.06 39.28
N ARG A 658 -0.58 6.18 38.47
CA ARG A 658 -1.01 4.85 38.90
C ARG A 658 0.10 3.80 38.79
N PHE A 659 0.83 3.79 37.69
CA PHE A 659 1.75 2.70 37.31
C PHE A 659 3.24 3.10 37.32
N GLY A 660 3.56 4.39 37.38
CA GLY A 660 4.91 4.95 37.54
C GLY A 660 5.62 5.31 36.22
N TRP A 661 5.35 4.59 35.13
CA TRP A 661 5.87 4.87 33.79
C TRP A 661 4.95 4.28 32.70
N ILE A 662 5.34 4.39 31.43
CA ILE A 662 4.63 3.77 30.30
C ILE A 662 5.63 2.90 29.53
N ASP A 663 5.39 1.58 29.46
CA ASP A 663 6.21 0.69 28.62
C ASP A 663 5.71 0.68 27.16
N ILE A 664 4.38 0.69 26.96
CA ILE A 664 3.74 0.61 25.65
C ILE A 664 2.62 1.63 25.54
N LEU A 665 2.62 2.45 24.48
CA LEU A 665 1.52 3.33 24.09
C LEU A 665 0.84 2.80 22.82
N VAL A 666 -0.48 2.57 22.85
CA VAL A 666 -1.26 2.19 21.67
C VAL A 666 -2.26 3.29 21.28
N ASN A 667 -1.95 4.03 20.23
CA ASN A 667 -2.79 5.08 19.65
C ASN A 667 -3.81 4.48 18.65
N ASN A 668 -4.93 3.98 19.18
CA ASN A 668 -5.97 3.31 18.37
C ASN A 668 -7.19 4.18 18.02
N ALA A 669 -7.39 5.31 18.68
CA ALA A 669 -8.56 6.18 18.50
C ALA A 669 -8.79 6.60 17.03
N ALA A 670 -10.02 6.47 16.54
CA ALA A 670 -10.42 6.90 15.21
C ALA A 670 -11.94 7.14 15.07
N GLU A 671 -12.30 8.18 14.33
CA GLU A 671 -13.63 8.44 13.77
C GLU A 671 -13.55 8.38 12.24
N GLN A 672 -14.61 7.85 11.60
CA GLN A 672 -14.75 7.78 10.14
C GLN A 672 -16.22 8.00 9.77
N HIS A 673 -16.50 8.83 8.77
CA HIS A 673 -17.87 9.08 8.32
C HIS A 673 -17.95 8.83 6.81
N LEU A 674 -19.02 8.17 6.36
CA LEU A 674 -19.24 7.96 4.93
C LEU A 674 -19.73 9.26 4.28
N SER A 675 -19.24 9.53 3.07
CA SER A 675 -19.78 10.54 2.15
C SER A 675 -19.64 10.06 0.71
N ASN A 676 -20.46 10.58 -0.20
CA ASN A 676 -20.38 10.24 -1.62
C ASN A 676 -19.66 11.32 -2.46
N SER A 677 -19.32 12.45 -1.83
CA SER A 677 -18.60 13.57 -2.45
C SER A 677 -17.86 14.40 -1.39
N VAL A 678 -16.78 15.08 -1.79
CA VAL A 678 -16.09 16.08 -0.94
C VAL A 678 -16.98 17.29 -0.56
N GLU A 679 -18.06 17.56 -1.31
CA GLU A 679 -18.97 18.67 -1.05
C GLU A 679 -19.72 18.50 0.29
N GLU A 680 -20.12 17.26 0.61
CA GLU A 680 -20.77 16.85 1.87
C GLU A 680 -19.88 17.01 3.11
N ILE A 681 -18.56 17.06 2.95
CA ILE A 681 -17.60 17.01 4.05
C ILE A 681 -17.42 18.42 4.62
N THR A 682 -18.12 18.75 5.70
CA THR A 682 -18.12 20.09 6.34
C THR A 682 -16.84 20.36 7.13
N GLU A 683 -16.46 21.64 7.29
CA GLU A 683 -15.26 22.02 8.05
C GLU A 683 -15.25 21.48 9.51
N PRO A 684 -16.33 21.61 10.31
CA PRO A 684 -16.36 21.02 11.66
C PRO A 684 -16.20 19.50 11.67
N ARG A 685 -16.66 18.80 10.62
CA ARG A 685 -16.44 17.36 10.45
C ARG A 685 -14.96 17.06 10.16
N ILE A 686 -14.32 17.78 9.25
CA ILE A 686 -12.89 17.56 8.96
C ILE A 686 -12.05 17.88 10.20
N GLU A 687 -12.30 18.99 10.90
CA GLU A 687 -11.58 19.30 12.14
C GLU A 687 -11.78 18.18 13.18
N ARG A 688 -13.01 17.69 13.39
CA ARG A 688 -13.26 16.57 14.32
C ARG A 688 -12.48 15.32 13.94
N VAL A 689 -12.59 14.88 12.68
CA VAL A 689 -11.91 13.66 12.19
C VAL A 689 -10.39 13.79 12.28
N PHE A 690 -9.81 14.94 11.94
CA PHE A 690 -8.36 15.17 12.09
C PHE A 690 -7.92 15.25 13.57
N ARG A 691 -8.71 15.89 14.43
CA ARG A 691 -8.41 15.98 15.87
C ARG A 691 -8.42 14.61 16.53
N THR A 692 -9.44 13.79 16.29
CA THR A 692 -9.51 12.42 16.82
C THR A 692 -8.45 11.50 16.23
N ASN A 693 -8.20 11.54 14.92
CA ASN A 693 -7.44 10.49 14.26
C ASN A 693 -5.93 10.70 14.27
N ILE A 694 -5.47 11.96 14.21
CA ILE A 694 -4.05 12.29 14.05
C ILE A 694 -3.54 13.28 15.10
N PHE A 695 -4.26 14.35 15.43
CA PHE A 695 -3.75 15.30 16.45
C PHE A 695 -3.67 14.62 17.83
N SER A 696 -4.65 13.79 18.19
CA SER A 696 -4.62 12.91 19.36
C SER A 696 -3.31 12.13 19.50
N GLN A 697 -2.76 11.60 18.40
CA GLN A 697 -1.53 10.82 18.40
C GLN A 697 -0.31 11.70 18.67
N PHE A 698 -0.25 12.91 18.09
CA PHE A 698 0.77 13.90 18.43
C PHE A 698 0.71 14.28 19.92
N PHE A 699 -0.49 14.52 20.47
CA PHE A 699 -0.68 14.88 21.88
C PHE A 699 -0.25 13.74 22.81
N MET A 700 -0.77 12.53 22.60
CA MET A 700 -0.48 11.33 23.39
C MET A 700 1.01 11.00 23.38
N VAL A 701 1.66 10.98 22.21
CA VAL A 701 3.09 10.72 22.08
C VAL A 701 3.93 11.78 22.80
N ARG A 702 3.63 13.07 22.60
CA ARG A 702 4.38 14.18 23.21
C ARG A 702 4.35 14.15 24.74
N HIS A 703 3.26 13.70 25.35
CA HIS A 703 3.20 13.52 26.81
C HIS A 703 3.81 12.19 27.25
N ALA A 704 3.47 11.08 26.60
CA ALA A 704 3.95 9.75 26.99
C ALA A 704 5.48 9.62 26.90
N LEU A 705 6.14 10.18 25.87
CA LEU A 705 7.59 10.10 25.67
C LEU A 705 8.40 10.55 26.90
N LYS A 706 7.88 11.48 27.71
CA LYS A 706 8.50 11.96 28.96
C LYS A 706 8.58 10.88 30.06
N HIS A 707 7.82 9.80 29.89
CA HIS A 707 7.62 8.72 30.86
C HIS A 707 7.86 7.32 30.24
N MET A 708 8.40 7.27 29.02
CA MET A 708 8.82 6.05 28.33
C MET A 708 10.34 5.87 28.48
N LYS A 709 10.81 4.62 28.45
CA LYS A 709 12.20 4.24 28.70
C LYS A 709 12.85 3.66 27.44
N GLU A 710 14.17 3.46 27.46
CA GLU A 710 14.87 2.74 26.40
C GLU A 710 14.40 1.27 26.38
N GLY A 711 13.74 0.87 25.29
CA GLY A 711 13.01 -0.40 25.17
C GLY A 711 11.47 -0.28 25.15
N SER A 712 10.90 0.89 25.42
CA SER A 712 9.45 1.15 25.32
C SER A 712 8.98 1.31 23.87
N CYS A 713 7.70 0.99 23.59
CA CYS A 713 7.14 0.98 22.22
C CYS A 713 5.92 1.89 22.02
N ILE A 714 5.81 2.50 20.84
CA ILE A 714 4.66 3.30 20.39
C ILE A 714 4.04 2.62 19.15
N ILE A 715 2.74 2.32 19.21
CA ILE A 715 1.99 1.67 18.13
C ILE A 715 0.86 2.60 17.69
N ASN A 716 0.79 2.90 16.38
CA ASN A 716 -0.20 3.83 15.79
C ASN A 716 -1.11 3.11 14.78
N SER A 717 -2.43 3.16 15.00
CA SER A 717 -3.40 2.47 14.13
C SER A 717 -3.74 3.29 12.87
N THR A 718 -3.11 2.95 11.74
CA THR A 718 -3.46 3.52 10.42
C THR A 718 -4.61 2.75 9.73
N SER A 719 -4.70 2.73 8.40
CA SER A 719 -5.64 1.96 7.59
C SER A 719 -5.04 1.62 6.22
N VAL A 720 -5.58 0.63 5.52
CA VAL A 720 -5.27 0.39 4.09
C VAL A 720 -5.60 1.62 3.22
N ASN A 721 -6.61 2.41 3.61
CA ASN A 721 -7.04 3.60 2.88
C ASN A 721 -5.96 4.70 2.80
N ALA A 722 -4.92 4.63 3.63
CA ALA A 722 -3.73 5.48 3.55
C ALA A 722 -2.82 5.16 2.34
N TYR A 723 -3.07 4.05 1.63
CA TYR A 723 -2.23 3.48 0.58
C TYR A 723 -2.96 3.28 -0.76
N ILE A 724 -4.29 3.14 -0.72
CA ILE A 724 -5.15 2.93 -1.91
C ILE A 724 -6.15 4.07 -2.15
N GLY A 725 -6.36 4.94 -1.15
CA GLY A 725 -7.49 5.89 -1.10
C GLY A 725 -8.83 5.20 -0.82
N GLY A 726 -9.69 5.84 -0.03
CA GLY A 726 -11.08 5.41 0.15
C GLY A 726 -12.03 6.47 -0.39
N PRO A 727 -12.67 6.28 -1.56
CA PRO A 727 -13.45 7.35 -2.23
C PRO A 727 -14.68 7.80 -1.42
N THR A 728 -15.22 6.95 -0.55
CA THR A 728 -16.34 7.31 0.34
C THR A 728 -15.93 7.83 1.72
N VAL A 729 -14.62 7.97 1.96
CA VAL A 729 -14.02 8.27 3.27
C VAL A 729 -12.74 9.11 3.09
N LEU A 730 -12.83 10.18 2.29
CA LEU A 730 -11.71 11.03 1.87
C LEU A 730 -10.95 11.67 3.06
N ASP A 731 -11.71 12.28 3.98
CA ASP A 731 -11.22 12.90 5.22
C ASP A 731 -10.45 11.90 6.10
N TYR A 732 -11.07 10.76 6.37
CA TYR A 732 -10.46 9.65 7.09
C TYR A 732 -9.19 9.14 6.36
N SER A 733 -9.23 8.93 5.05
CA SER A 733 -8.09 8.45 4.25
C SER A 733 -6.89 9.39 4.38
N ALA A 734 -7.13 10.71 4.32
CA ALA A 734 -6.09 11.72 4.54
C ALA A 734 -5.51 11.67 5.97
N THR A 735 -6.34 11.50 7.02
CA THR A 735 -5.81 11.31 8.38
C THR A 735 -4.96 10.04 8.51
N LYS A 736 -5.37 8.93 7.90
CA LYS A 736 -4.62 7.68 7.96
C LYS A 736 -3.31 7.77 7.18
N GLY A 737 -3.26 8.51 6.06
CA GLY A 737 -2.02 8.91 5.38
C GLY A 737 -1.09 9.74 6.27
N ALA A 738 -1.64 10.73 7.00
CA ALA A 738 -0.88 11.51 7.96
C ALA A 738 -0.31 10.65 9.11
N ILE A 739 -1.04 9.62 9.60
CA ILE A 739 -0.53 8.65 10.59
C ILE A 739 0.67 7.85 10.04
N VAL A 740 0.66 7.46 8.76
CA VAL A 740 1.81 6.77 8.14
C VAL A 740 3.05 7.67 8.14
N ALA A 741 2.90 8.93 7.74
CA ALA A 741 3.99 9.90 7.73
C ALA A 741 4.49 10.25 9.15
N PHE A 742 3.57 10.44 10.10
CA PHE A 742 3.87 10.64 11.52
C PHE A 742 4.66 9.46 12.10
N THR A 743 4.20 8.22 11.88
CA THR A 743 4.85 7.00 12.38
C THR A 743 6.25 6.82 11.78
N ARG A 744 6.41 7.03 10.47
CA ARG A 744 7.72 7.01 9.79
C ARG A 744 8.66 8.08 10.35
N GLY A 745 8.19 9.32 10.51
CA GLY A 745 8.99 10.45 10.99
C GLY A 745 9.37 10.36 12.48
N LEU A 746 8.45 9.89 13.32
CA LEU A 746 8.66 9.61 14.74
C LEU A 746 9.67 8.48 14.95
N ALA A 747 9.55 7.38 14.20
CA ALA A 747 10.50 6.27 14.30
C ALA A 747 11.90 6.64 13.81
N LEU A 748 12.03 7.48 12.78
CA LEU A 748 13.34 8.03 12.35
C LEU A 748 14.02 8.89 13.43
N GLN A 749 13.31 9.29 14.50
CA GLN A 749 13.88 9.92 15.69
C GLN A 749 14.29 8.90 16.77
N LEU A 750 13.90 7.61 16.67
CA LEU A 750 13.91 6.61 17.77
C LEU A 750 14.44 5.19 17.39
N ALA A 751 15.02 4.98 16.19
CA ALA A 751 15.11 3.67 15.51
C ALA A 751 16.21 2.63 15.90
N GLY A 752 15.80 1.33 15.94
CA GLY A 752 16.59 0.08 15.74
C GLY A 752 15.77 -0.98 14.93
N SER A 753 16.38 -1.95 14.21
CA SER A 753 16.01 -2.33 12.80
C SER A 753 15.52 -3.78 12.41
N GLU A 754 14.53 -3.96 11.48
CA GLU A 754 14.14 -5.16 10.65
C GLU A 754 12.68 -5.80 10.74
N VAL A 755 12.46 -7.12 10.48
CA VAL A 755 11.18 -7.85 10.04
C VAL A 755 11.05 -9.31 10.61
N PRO A 756 10.14 -10.32 10.28
CA PRO A 756 8.82 -10.50 9.53
C PRO A 756 7.66 -11.19 10.40
N MET A 757 6.42 -11.71 10.07
CA MET A 757 5.28 -11.80 9.06
C MET A 757 4.14 -12.76 9.65
N GLU A 758 2.88 -13.07 9.23
CA GLU A 758 1.79 -12.69 8.26
C GLU A 758 0.38 -13.34 8.64
N ARG A 759 -0.76 -12.92 8.04
CA ARG A 759 -2.09 -13.59 7.70
C ARG A 759 -3.32 -12.61 7.74
N ALA A 760 -4.47 -13.01 7.18
CA ALA A 760 -5.74 -12.26 7.27
C ALA A 760 -6.41 -12.28 8.66
N ALA A 761 -7.02 -11.17 9.09
CA ALA A 761 -7.27 -10.87 10.50
C ALA A 761 -8.75 -10.60 10.90
N GLN A 762 -9.18 -11.25 11.98
CA GLN A 762 -10.26 -10.86 12.90
C GLN A 762 -9.68 -9.93 14.01
N PRO A 763 -10.44 -9.39 14.98
CA PRO A 763 -9.85 -8.63 16.10
C PRO A 763 -8.77 -9.42 16.84
N HIS A 764 -9.03 -10.70 17.14
CA HIS A 764 -8.05 -11.66 17.70
C HIS A 764 -6.86 -11.99 16.76
N GLY A 765 -6.89 -11.50 15.51
CA GLY A 765 -5.85 -11.62 14.48
C GLY A 765 -5.07 -10.31 14.26
N ILE A 766 -5.58 -9.17 14.73
CA ILE A 766 -4.83 -7.91 14.84
C ILE A 766 -4.14 -7.81 16.22
N ALA A 767 -4.80 -8.31 17.28
CA ALA A 767 -4.24 -8.38 18.64
C ALA A 767 -2.82 -8.99 18.72
N PRO A 768 -2.45 -10.05 17.98
CA PRO A 768 -1.09 -10.58 17.95
C PRO A 768 -0.07 -9.61 17.35
N CYS A 769 -0.46 -8.73 16.41
CA CYS A 769 0.43 -7.70 15.87
C CYS A 769 0.72 -6.59 16.90
N TYR A 770 -0.26 -6.20 17.71
CA TYR A 770 -0.04 -5.31 18.85
C TYR A 770 0.85 -5.98 19.90
N ALA A 771 0.53 -7.22 20.31
CA ALA A 771 1.29 -7.97 21.31
C ALA A 771 2.72 -8.30 20.86
N PHE A 772 2.95 -8.43 19.55
CA PHE A 772 4.26 -8.56 18.94
C PHE A 772 5.03 -7.24 18.98
N LEU A 773 4.47 -6.14 18.45
CA LEU A 773 5.10 -4.81 18.51
C LEU A 773 5.39 -4.34 19.95
N ALA A 774 4.59 -4.80 20.91
CA ALA A 774 4.76 -4.54 22.33
C ALA A 774 5.91 -5.33 22.99
N SER A 775 6.44 -6.39 22.34
CA SER A 775 7.34 -7.36 22.96
C SER A 775 8.78 -7.26 22.46
N PHE A 776 9.70 -7.89 23.21
CA PHE A 776 11.08 -8.09 22.76
C PHE A 776 11.20 -8.92 21.46
N ASP A 777 10.15 -9.64 21.03
CA ASP A 777 10.15 -10.31 19.72
C ASP A 777 10.23 -9.31 18.56
N SER A 778 9.73 -8.08 18.79
CA SER A 778 9.82 -6.95 17.86
C SER A 778 10.85 -5.92 18.30
N SER A 779 11.82 -6.26 19.16
CA SER A 779 12.93 -5.36 19.55
C SER A 779 13.75 -4.84 18.36
N TYR A 780 13.64 -5.54 17.23
CA TYR A 780 14.20 -5.19 15.93
C TYR A 780 13.22 -4.33 15.09
N TYR A 781 11.90 -4.34 15.31
CA TYR A 781 10.96 -3.53 14.51
C TYR A 781 10.94 -2.03 14.92
N THR A 782 11.22 -1.14 13.98
CA THR A 782 10.96 0.30 14.14
C THR A 782 10.47 0.95 12.85
N GLY A 783 9.55 1.91 12.95
CA GLY A 783 9.02 2.69 11.82
C GLY A 783 8.29 1.88 10.74
N GLN A 784 8.17 0.58 10.93
CA GLN A 784 7.42 -0.32 10.08
C GLN A 784 5.95 -0.21 10.46
N VAL A 785 5.08 -0.06 9.45
CA VAL A 785 3.65 -0.25 9.64
C VAL A 785 3.38 -1.74 9.46
N LEU A 786 2.85 -2.40 10.49
CA LEU A 786 2.33 -3.75 10.32
C LEU A 786 1.01 -3.69 9.56
N HIS A 787 0.87 -4.59 8.59
CA HIS A 787 -0.29 -4.69 7.72
C HIS A 787 -1.03 -6.01 7.92
N PRO A 788 -1.80 -6.20 9.02
CA PRO A 788 -2.72 -7.31 9.20
C PRO A 788 -3.98 -7.12 8.32
N ASN A 789 -3.76 -6.90 7.01
CA ASN A 789 -4.75 -6.43 6.05
C ASN A 789 -5.31 -7.55 5.14
N GLY A 790 -4.90 -8.80 5.35
CA GLY A 790 -5.31 -9.93 4.51
C GLY A 790 -4.43 -10.23 3.30
N GLY A 791 -3.22 -9.69 3.25
CA GLY A 791 -2.27 -9.93 2.14
C GLY A 791 -2.45 -8.95 0.97
N MET A 792 -3.08 -7.80 1.20
CA MET A 792 -3.13 -6.72 0.20
C MET A 792 -1.76 -6.04 0.11
N ILE A 793 -1.20 -6.03 -1.10
CA ILE A 793 0.11 -5.41 -1.38
C ILE A 793 -0.03 -3.88 -1.34
N VAL A 794 0.55 -3.25 -0.33
CA VAL A 794 0.46 -1.80 -0.05
C VAL A 794 1.81 -1.09 -0.27
N ASN A 795 2.48 -1.38 -1.38
CA ASN A 795 3.74 -0.75 -1.75
C ASN A 795 3.51 0.73 -2.13
N SER A 796 4.24 1.67 -1.52
CA SER A 796 3.94 3.12 -1.51
C SER A 796 5.18 4.02 -1.48
#